data_AF-A0A8H5PQW2-F1
#
_entry.id   AF-A0A8H5PQW2-F1
#
_cell.length_a   1.000
_cell.length_b   1.000
_cell.length_c   1.000
_cell.angle_alpha   90.00
_cell.angle_beta   90.00
_cell.angle_gamma   90.00
#
_symmetry.space_group_name_H-M   'P 1'
#
loop_
_entity.id
_entity.type
_entity.pdbx_description
1 polymer ?
#
loop_
_entity_poly.entity_id
_entity_poly.type
_entity_poly.pdbx_seq_one_letter_code
_entity_poly.pdbx_strand_id
1 'polypeptide(L)'
;MTRLYNLIVFLLPSVLAGSVPKTCKAYPGSSDWPSHRAWSRLNDTLDGRLFAPVPPGAVCHKGWPSYDKDTCPKIAEAWKHYDLHTQDPVSLIYDQYSNWTCLPDQSYPCSGSGYPAYVVNVTKAEDIKIGVDFARKNNIRLVVKNTGHDYMGRSIAPGSLSLWTHHLKDMTYHEGSFKLYKSKTVITGDAVTAGAGTQMYDLYTMLDNYGRVVVGGGGKTVGLGGYVTGGGHSLLSTKHGLAVDQVLQMTMVTPSGKILTINEDNYPDLFWAMRGGGGSTFGVLTSITMKVYKTPKITASAFTVGTSAAAPFKYDLLTYILSQFPSLSDAGLSGYTNLSPQTPNPAGGPDEVAGIQGVFAAQDVNDPEYILKLFKPINDTIQKRWPGAVQFSATKEEYGSFLEWYDVYFDQGAAGVTLYLASRLLGKEALGDGKEFRGALEESLDAAGGLTVHLIAGKGVRDAKPRGGSAAVNPGWRKSYVHAISGEAFEPFNKTSKAEAVKTLNRSMEPFRKLSPNTGAYINEALPFEPDWQHAFWGKNYERLLSIKRNVDPDDVLWFLKYLDDADECQDSINVKRSAYWCYCGPLLDPPGPSLPVNFYDFEAQVFTDSIRSKLIPFLGYINNLLVDKGFKDYFLTIRATTPTHEFDQPRWHTDELFFTTDVLPGTRLGLKSQHQKHHKNTGTDWKICTTLFGPSTLFIPASHQPSARKAQEAARGSASTEHECVSIRCVGCAAAADAVRDELATVLEPFGAETAGIGECTVFRVGREYGAVHSEPCMSEGDSGRVFINVVPGTEDELKVLMRKWGMQFPRQWWVGGR
;
A
#
# COMPACT_ATOMS: atom_id res chain seq x y z
N MET A 1 -8.06 42.78 64.09
CA MET A 1 -9.16 42.00 63.48
C MET A 1 -8.84 41.86 62.00
N THR A 2 -8.50 40.66 61.56
CA THR A 2 -7.89 40.43 60.24
C THR A 2 -8.66 39.30 59.57
N ARG A 3 -9.37 39.59 58.47
CA ARG A 3 -10.19 38.59 57.76
C ARG A 3 -9.34 37.90 56.69
N LEU A 4 -9.15 36.60 56.82
CA LEU A 4 -8.62 35.76 55.75
C LEU A 4 -9.66 35.67 54.61
N TYR A 5 -9.20 35.77 53.37
CA TYR A 5 -9.95 35.32 52.20
C TYR A 5 -9.57 33.85 51.92
N ASN A 6 -10.58 32.98 51.85
CA ASN A 6 -10.37 31.57 51.54
C ASN A 6 -10.10 31.36 50.05
N LEU A 7 -8.97 30.74 49.75
CA LEU A 7 -8.62 30.29 48.40
C LEU A 7 -9.37 28.99 48.09
N ILE A 8 -10.39 29.04 47.23
CA ILE A 8 -11.06 27.82 46.75
C ILE A 8 -10.25 27.25 45.58
N VAL A 9 -9.48 26.19 45.87
CA VAL A 9 -8.80 25.40 44.85
C VAL A 9 -9.84 24.54 44.14
N PHE A 10 -10.14 24.87 42.88
CA PHE A 10 -10.86 23.95 42.00
C PHE A 10 -9.94 22.79 41.62
N LEU A 11 -10.15 21.64 42.28
CA LEU A 11 -9.60 20.37 41.82
C LEU A 11 -10.27 20.02 40.48
N LEU A 12 -9.56 20.27 39.39
CA LEU A 12 -9.85 19.67 38.10
C LEU A 12 -9.86 18.14 38.27
N PRO A 13 -10.94 17.42 37.93
CA PRO A 13 -10.86 15.98 37.83
C PRO A 13 -9.89 15.66 36.69
N SER A 14 -8.78 15.01 37.03
CA SER A 14 -7.88 14.40 36.07
C SER A 14 -8.67 13.30 35.35
N VAL A 15 -9.24 13.68 34.19
CA VAL A 15 -9.75 12.71 33.23
C VAL A 15 -8.56 11.88 32.79
N LEU A 16 -8.41 10.71 33.41
CA LEU A 16 -7.58 9.63 32.89
C LEU A 16 -8.04 9.41 31.46
N ALA A 17 -7.23 9.83 30.50
CA ALA A 17 -7.39 9.48 29.11
C ALA A 17 -7.16 7.97 29.01
N GLY A 18 -8.24 7.21 29.26
CA GLY A 18 -8.25 5.78 29.01
C GLY A 18 -7.92 5.59 27.54
N SER A 19 -6.78 4.96 27.27
CA SER A 19 -6.40 4.59 25.91
C SER A 19 -7.47 3.63 25.40
N VAL A 20 -8.37 4.14 24.57
CA VAL A 20 -9.27 3.32 23.76
C VAL A 20 -8.36 2.29 23.06
N PRO A 21 -8.59 0.97 23.25
CA PRO A 21 -7.77 -0.01 22.58
C PRO A 21 -7.77 0.27 21.08
N LYS A 22 -6.59 0.30 20.44
CA LYS A 22 -6.48 0.42 18.98
C LYS A 22 -7.12 -0.82 18.35
N THR A 23 -8.43 -0.76 18.09
CA THR A 23 -9.14 -1.81 17.35
C THR A 23 -8.85 -1.62 15.87
N CYS A 24 -8.06 -2.51 15.30
CA CYS A 24 -7.80 -2.53 13.86
C CYS A 24 -9.09 -2.65 13.05
N LYS A 25 -9.08 -2.19 11.79
CA LYS A 25 -10.22 -2.38 10.89
C LYS A 25 -10.37 -3.86 10.54
N ALA A 26 -11.60 -4.33 10.41
CA ALA A 26 -11.91 -5.69 9.97
C ALA A 26 -11.31 -5.96 8.58
N TYR A 27 -10.71 -7.14 8.40
CA TYR A 27 -9.97 -7.55 7.19
C TYR A 27 -10.35 -9.00 6.80
N PRO A 28 -10.33 -9.42 5.51
CA PRO A 28 -10.62 -10.79 5.10
C PRO A 28 -9.93 -11.87 5.96
N GLY A 29 -10.75 -12.71 6.62
CA GLY A 29 -10.29 -13.78 7.51
C GLY A 29 -10.10 -13.40 8.99
N SER A 30 -10.33 -12.14 9.37
CA SER A 30 -10.52 -11.75 10.77
C SER A 30 -11.89 -12.20 11.30
N SER A 31 -12.04 -12.36 12.61
CA SER A 31 -13.28 -12.85 13.24
C SER A 31 -14.45 -11.86 13.17
N ASP A 32 -14.16 -10.57 12.97
CA ASP A 32 -15.11 -9.48 12.80
C ASP A 32 -15.41 -9.16 11.32
N TRP A 33 -14.76 -9.85 10.37
CA TRP A 33 -15.08 -9.72 8.95
C TRP A 33 -16.53 -10.16 8.65
N PRO A 34 -17.32 -9.39 7.89
CA PRO A 34 -18.72 -9.76 7.66
C PRO A 34 -18.88 -11.07 6.90
N SER A 35 -19.82 -11.89 7.38
CA SER A 35 -20.21 -13.13 6.72
C SER A 35 -20.68 -12.92 5.27
N HIS A 36 -20.61 -13.96 4.45
CA HIS A 36 -21.14 -13.95 3.07
C HIS A 36 -22.61 -13.48 3.00
N ARG A 37 -23.45 -13.80 4.00
CA ARG A 37 -24.86 -13.34 4.07
C ARG A 37 -24.99 -11.83 4.36
N ALA A 38 -23.97 -11.19 4.94
CA ALA A 38 -23.94 -9.75 5.12
C ALA A 38 -23.56 -9.05 3.80
N TRP A 39 -22.55 -9.57 3.09
CA TRP A 39 -22.15 -9.09 1.76
C TRP A 39 -23.25 -9.27 0.70
N SER A 40 -23.93 -10.43 0.68
CA SER A 40 -25.10 -10.65 -0.18
C SER A 40 -26.19 -9.60 0.07
N ARG A 41 -26.56 -9.37 1.33
CA ARG A 41 -27.57 -8.35 1.67
C ARG A 41 -27.15 -6.92 1.35
N LEU A 42 -25.85 -6.61 1.43
CA LEU A 42 -25.32 -5.35 0.94
C LEU A 42 -25.52 -5.22 -0.59
N ASN A 43 -25.24 -6.29 -1.34
CA ASN A 43 -25.46 -6.31 -2.78
C ASN A 43 -26.94 -6.15 -3.16
N ASP A 44 -27.84 -6.86 -2.46
CA ASP A 44 -29.29 -6.73 -2.65
C ASP A 44 -29.76 -5.28 -2.40
N THR A 45 -29.19 -4.61 -1.38
CA THR A 45 -29.50 -3.21 -1.04
C THR A 45 -28.91 -2.21 -2.05
N LEU A 46 -27.89 -2.62 -2.82
CA LEU A 46 -27.24 -1.84 -3.88
C LEU A 46 -27.76 -2.23 -5.28
N ASP A 47 -28.89 -2.93 -5.38
CA ASP A 47 -29.47 -3.47 -6.61
C ASP A 47 -28.45 -4.19 -7.52
N GLY A 48 -27.53 -4.98 -6.95
CA GLY A 48 -26.53 -5.73 -7.69
C GLY A 48 -25.21 -4.99 -7.97
N ARG A 49 -25.02 -3.76 -7.47
CA ARG A 49 -23.83 -2.93 -7.73
C ARG A 49 -22.60 -3.24 -6.86
N LEU A 50 -22.63 -4.29 -6.03
CA LEU A 50 -21.47 -4.78 -5.26
C LEU A 50 -20.86 -6.02 -5.93
N PHE A 51 -19.55 -6.03 -6.12
CA PHE A 51 -18.82 -7.18 -6.66
C PHE A 51 -17.44 -7.36 -6.00
N ALA A 52 -16.92 -8.59 -6.05
CA ALA A 52 -15.54 -8.88 -5.73
C ALA A 52 -14.68 -8.69 -6.99
N PRO A 53 -13.67 -7.81 -6.99
CA PRO A 53 -12.88 -7.52 -8.18
C PRO A 53 -11.87 -8.63 -8.47
N VAL A 54 -11.67 -8.96 -9.75
CA VAL A 54 -10.52 -9.74 -10.22
C VAL A 54 -9.39 -8.76 -10.54
N PRO A 55 -8.14 -9.01 -10.12
CA PRO A 55 -7.02 -8.15 -10.51
C PRO A 55 -6.88 -8.09 -12.04
N PRO A 56 -6.77 -6.90 -12.66
CA PRO A 56 -6.77 -6.79 -14.12
C PRO A 56 -5.57 -7.48 -14.78
N GLY A 57 -4.42 -7.56 -14.10
CA GLY A 57 -3.28 -8.35 -14.55
C GLY A 57 -3.54 -9.86 -14.62
N ALA A 58 -4.54 -10.39 -13.90
CA ALA A 58 -4.76 -11.84 -13.73
C ALA A 58 -5.07 -12.58 -15.04
N VAL A 59 -5.49 -11.86 -16.09
CA VAL A 59 -5.62 -12.40 -17.44
C VAL A 59 -4.33 -12.99 -17.99
N CYS A 60 -3.18 -12.51 -17.52
CA CYS A 60 -1.87 -13.01 -17.92
C CYS A 60 -1.44 -14.27 -17.16
N HIS A 61 -2.08 -14.64 -16.04
CA HIS A 61 -1.56 -15.63 -15.10
C HIS A 61 -2.30 -16.97 -15.16
N LYS A 62 -1.62 -18.03 -15.64
CA LYS A 62 -2.18 -19.38 -15.86
C LYS A 62 -2.91 -20.01 -14.66
N GLY A 63 -2.61 -19.59 -13.43
CA GLY A 63 -3.27 -20.06 -12.21
C GLY A 63 -4.65 -19.43 -11.95
N TRP A 64 -5.06 -18.43 -12.74
CA TRP A 64 -6.31 -17.69 -12.54
C TRP A 64 -7.41 -18.12 -13.54
N PRO A 65 -8.69 -18.22 -13.11
CA PRO A 65 -9.80 -18.54 -14.02
C PRO A 65 -10.00 -17.55 -15.17
N SER A 66 -9.48 -16.33 -15.03
CA SER A 66 -9.49 -15.27 -16.03
C SER A 66 -8.36 -15.38 -17.07
N TYR A 67 -7.49 -16.39 -16.98
CA TYR A 67 -6.33 -16.52 -17.87
C TYR A 67 -6.74 -16.62 -19.34
N ASP A 68 -6.20 -15.70 -20.16
CA ASP A 68 -6.36 -15.70 -21.60
C ASP A 68 -5.06 -15.23 -22.27
N LYS A 69 -4.42 -16.16 -22.98
CA LYS A 69 -3.17 -15.94 -23.74
C LYS A 69 -3.30 -14.87 -24.83
N ASP A 70 -4.49 -14.71 -25.42
CA ASP A 70 -4.75 -13.86 -26.59
C ASP A 70 -5.25 -12.46 -26.16
N THR A 71 -5.71 -12.33 -24.92
CA THR A 71 -6.08 -11.06 -24.28
C THR A 71 -4.94 -10.46 -23.44
N CYS A 72 -4.07 -11.29 -22.84
CA CYS A 72 -2.94 -10.82 -22.04
C CYS A 72 -2.06 -9.74 -22.73
N PRO A 73 -1.59 -9.90 -23.99
CA PRO A 73 -0.79 -8.86 -24.65
C PRO A 73 -1.53 -7.54 -24.85
N LYS A 74 -2.87 -7.58 -24.99
CA LYS A 74 -3.71 -6.38 -25.15
C LYS A 74 -3.81 -5.61 -23.83
N ILE A 75 -3.95 -6.32 -22.71
CA ILE A 75 -3.95 -5.71 -21.38
C ILE A 75 -2.56 -5.20 -21.01
N ALA A 76 -1.49 -5.93 -21.33
CA ALA A 76 -0.12 -5.48 -21.12
C ALA A 76 0.25 -4.21 -21.92
N GLU A 77 -0.29 -4.04 -23.13
CA GLU A 77 -0.16 -2.77 -23.87
C GLU A 77 -1.06 -1.68 -23.27
N ALA A 78 -2.34 -1.97 -23.00
CA ALA A 78 -3.27 -1.02 -22.40
C ALA A 78 -2.82 -0.52 -21.01
N TRP A 79 -2.01 -1.29 -20.28
CA TRP A 79 -1.41 -0.91 -18.98
C TRP A 79 -0.46 0.28 -19.08
N LYS A 80 0.01 0.64 -20.27
CA LYS A 80 0.87 1.82 -20.47
C LYS A 80 0.06 3.11 -20.62
N HIS A 81 -1.26 3.02 -20.68
CA HIS A 81 -2.18 4.12 -21.02
C HIS A 81 -3.16 4.39 -19.87
N TYR A 82 -3.37 5.66 -19.54
CA TYR A 82 -4.19 6.06 -18.38
C TYR A 82 -5.62 5.50 -18.42
N ASP A 83 -6.21 5.38 -19.62
CA ASP A 83 -7.60 4.97 -19.82
C ASP A 83 -7.93 3.64 -19.13
N LEU A 84 -7.10 2.61 -19.29
CA LEU A 84 -7.30 1.30 -18.65
C LEU A 84 -7.46 1.45 -17.13
N HIS A 85 -6.55 2.19 -16.50
CA HIS A 85 -6.54 2.35 -15.04
C HIS A 85 -7.73 3.17 -14.52
N THR A 86 -8.22 4.13 -15.31
CA THR A 86 -9.38 4.94 -14.92
C THR A 86 -10.71 4.21 -15.11
N GLN A 87 -10.81 3.31 -16.09
CA GLN A 87 -12.00 2.51 -16.42
C GLN A 87 -12.10 1.20 -15.63
N ASP A 88 -10.98 0.68 -15.13
CA ASP A 88 -10.98 -0.48 -14.22
C ASP A 88 -11.33 -0.08 -12.78
N PRO A 89 -12.07 -0.89 -12.00
CA PRO A 89 -12.48 -0.55 -10.63
C PRO A 89 -11.37 -0.58 -9.56
N VAL A 90 -10.23 -1.23 -9.80
CA VAL A 90 -9.17 -1.45 -8.78
C VAL A 90 -7.74 -1.16 -9.24
N SER A 91 -7.50 -1.07 -10.54
CA SER A 91 -6.20 -0.71 -11.13
C SER A 91 -5.76 0.69 -10.72
N LEU A 92 -4.46 0.97 -10.81
CA LEU A 92 -3.87 2.28 -10.51
C LEU A 92 -2.79 2.61 -11.52
N ILE A 93 -2.56 3.91 -11.73
CA ILE A 93 -1.51 4.40 -12.63
C ILE A 93 -0.10 4.15 -12.05
N TYR A 94 -0.01 3.99 -10.74
CA TYR A 94 1.24 3.77 -9.99
C TYR A 94 1.22 2.40 -9.30
N ASP A 95 1.97 1.45 -9.86
CA ASP A 95 1.87 0.02 -9.52
C ASP A 95 2.31 -0.31 -8.10
N GLN A 96 3.18 0.51 -7.48
CA GLN A 96 3.63 0.26 -6.10
C GLN A 96 2.50 0.27 -5.07
N TYR A 97 1.36 0.91 -5.37
CA TYR A 97 0.24 1.01 -4.43
C TYR A 97 -0.69 -0.21 -4.44
N SER A 98 -0.68 -1.01 -5.52
CA SER A 98 -1.19 -2.39 -5.50
C SER A 98 -0.11 -3.38 -5.02
N ASN A 99 1.06 -2.88 -4.60
CA ASN A 99 2.26 -3.63 -4.21
C ASN A 99 2.68 -4.65 -5.28
N TRP A 100 2.50 -4.31 -6.57
CA TRP A 100 2.75 -5.15 -7.74
C TRP A 100 2.11 -6.55 -7.67
N THR A 101 1.07 -6.71 -6.85
CA THR A 101 0.59 -8.04 -6.44
C THR A 101 -0.07 -8.84 -7.56
N CYS A 102 -0.38 -8.22 -8.70
CA CYS A 102 -0.72 -8.89 -9.95
C CYS A 102 -0.59 -7.92 -11.14
N LEU A 103 0.60 -7.85 -11.75
CA LEU A 103 0.85 -7.12 -13.00
C LEU A 103 0.48 -7.97 -14.23
N PRO A 104 0.25 -7.39 -15.42
CA PRO A 104 -0.01 -8.12 -16.67
C PRO A 104 1.28 -8.71 -17.28
N ASP A 105 2.13 -9.31 -16.45
CA ASP A 105 3.40 -9.94 -16.81
C ASP A 105 3.51 -11.28 -16.06
N GLN A 106 3.75 -12.38 -16.80
CA GLN A 106 3.86 -13.74 -16.25
C GLN A 106 5.09 -13.98 -15.38
N SER A 107 6.08 -13.09 -15.40
CA SER A 107 7.25 -13.16 -14.52
C SER A 107 6.97 -12.65 -13.09
N TYR A 108 5.86 -11.93 -12.90
CA TYR A 108 5.45 -11.38 -11.61
C TYR A 108 4.50 -12.35 -10.86
N PRO A 109 4.42 -12.28 -9.52
CA PRO A 109 3.37 -12.97 -8.79
C PRO A 109 1.99 -12.37 -9.12
N CYS A 110 0.93 -13.18 -9.05
CA CYS A 110 -0.45 -12.71 -9.13
C CYS A 110 -1.33 -13.22 -7.99
N SER A 111 -1.80 -12.29 -7.17
CA SER A 111 -2.69 -12.45 -6.04
C SER A 111 -3.68 -11.28 -5.96
N GLY A 112 -4.86 -11.49 -5.37
CA GLY A 112 -5.79 -10.41 -5.05
C GLY A 112 -5.37 -9.55 -3.86
N SER A 113 -4.19 -9.78 -3.26
CA SER A 113 -3.85 -9.26 -1.93
C SER A 113 -3.61 -7.75 -1.87
N GLY A 114 -3.20 -7.11 -2.97
CA GLY A 114 -3.01 -5.65 -3.04
C GLY A 114 -4.29 -4.83 -3.19
N TYR A 115 -5.43 -5.49 -3.41
CA TYR A 115 -6.66 -4.87 -3.89
C TYR A 115 -7.80 -4.87 -2.83
N PRO A 116 -8.83 -4.02 -3.00
CA PRO A 116 -10.06 -4.09 -2.21
C PRO A 116 -10.72 -5.47 -2.31
N ALA A 117 -11.30 -5.97 -1.21
CA ALA A 117 -12.02 -7.24 -1.23
C ALA A 117 -13.37 -7.14 -1.97
N TYR A 118 -13.98 -5.96 -1.92
CA TYR A 118 -15.22 -5.64 -2.62
C TYR A 118 -15.19 -4.20 -3.16
N VAL A 119 -15.91 -3.99 -4.26
CA VAL A 119 -16.13 -2.68 -4.87
C VAL A 119 -17.64 -2.43 -4.99
N VAL A 120 -18.07 -1.22 -4.65
CA VAL A 120 -19.39 -0.68 -5.02
C VAL A 120 -19.21 0.15 -6.28
N ASN A 121 -19.88 -0.23 -7.36
CA ASN A 121 -20.06 0.64 -8.53
C ASN A 121 -21.06 1.74 -8.14
N VAL A 122 -20.59 2.97 -7.95
CA VAL A 122 -21.43 4.08 -7.49
C VAL A 122 -22.09 4.77 -8.68
N THR A 123 -23.42 4.78 -8.68
CA THR A 123 -24.25 5.50 -9.67
C THR A 123 -24.97 6.72 -9.09
N LYS A 124 -25.13 6.78 -7.76
CA LYS A 124 -25.86 7.85 -7.05
C LYS A 124 -25.35 8.04 -5.62
N ALA A 125 -25.73 9.15 -4.98
CA ALA A 125 -25.30 9.48 -3.61
C ALA A 125 -25.76 8.43 -2.57
N GLU A 126 -26.88 7.77 -2.82
CA GLU A 126 -27.44 6.72 -1.98
C GLU A 126 -26.55 5.47 -1.94
N ASP A 127 -25.90 5.10 -3.05
CA ASP A 127 -24.98 3.95 -3.11
C ASP A 127 -23.78 4.18 -2.18
N ILE A 128 -23.22 5.40 -2.21
CA ILE A 128 -22.16 5.83 -1.30
C ILE A 128 -22.64 5.77 0.15
N LYS A 129 -23.85 6.28 0.44
CA LYS A 129 -24.41 6.24 1.79
C LYS A 129 -24.51 4.81 2.31
N ILE A 130 -25.01 3.88 1.50
CA ILE A 130 -25.14 2.46 1.84
C ILE A 130 -23.76 1.86 2.13
N GLY A 131 -22.76 2.13 1.29
CA GLY A 131 -21.38 1.66 1.49
C GLY A 131 -20.70 2.24 2.72
N VAL A 132 -20.85 3.55 2.99
CA VAL A 132 -20.35 4.24 4.19
C VAL A 132 -20.98 3.67 5.46
N ASP A 133 -22.31 3.52 5.48
CA ASP A 133 -23.04 2.98 6.63
C ASP A 133 -22.66 1.51 6.89
N PHE A 134 -22.44 0.71 5.84
CA PHE A 134 -21.96 -0.66 5.97
C PHE A 134 -20.54 -0.74 6.51
N ALA A 135 -19.59 0.04 5.96
CA ALA A 135 -18.21 0.03 6.43
C ALA A 135 -18.09 0.49 7.88
N ARG A 136 -18.78 1.60 8.25
CA ARG A 136 -18.84 2.09 9.63
C ARG A 136 -19.41 1.03 10.58
N LYS A 137 -20.54 0.41 10.22
CA LYS A 137 -21.22 -0.60 11.06
C LYS A 137 -20.38 -1.86 11.32
N ASN A 138 -19.55 -2.26 10.35
CA ASN A 138 -18.76 -3.49 10.42
C ASN A 138 -17.26 -3.22 10.65
N ASN A 139 -16.87 -1.99 10.99
CA ASN A 139 -15.49 -1.56 11.18
C ASN A 139 -14.55 -1.90 9.99
N ILE A 140 -15.07 -1.97 8.76
CA ILE A 140 -14.25 -2.24 7.57
C ILE A 140 -13.55 -0.96 7.13
N ARG A 141 -12.31 -1.08 6.65
CA ARG A 141 -11.62 0.02 5.97
C ARG A 141 -12.37 0.42 4.70
N LEU A 142 -12.83 1.67 4.64
CA LEU A 142 -13.44 2.25 3.45
C LEU A 142 -12.37 2.98 2.61
N VAL A 143 -12.46 2.83 1.30
CA VAL A 143 -11.64 3.53 0.30
C VAL A 143 -12.57 4.19 -0.71
N VAL A 144 -12.13 5.32 -1.27
CA VAL A 144 -12.83 5.97 -2.39
C VAL A 144 -11.88 5.99 -3.58
N LYS A 145 -12.25 5.34 -4.68
CA LYS A 145 -11.56 5.44 -5.97
C LYS A 145 -12.40 6.29 -6.91
N ASN A 146 -11.76 7.26 -7.56
CA ASN A 146 -12.28 7.86 -8.79
C ASN A 146 -11.52 7.25 -9.98
N THR A 147 -10.37 7.83 -10.33
CA THR A 147 -9.59 7.46 -11.52
C THR A 147 -8.33 6.63 -11.25
N GLY A 148 -7.86 6.53 -10.00
CA GLY A 148 -6.60 5.84 -9.68
C GLY A 148 -5.32 6.64 -9.97
N HIS A 149 -5.44 7.95 -10.24
CA HIS A 149 -4.35 8.92 -10.45
C HIS A 149 -3.54 9.26 -9.17
N ASP A 150 -3.83 8.65 -8.03
CA ASP A 150 -3.31 9.14 -6.75
C ASP A 150 -1.84 8.79 -6.51
N TYR A 151 -0.97 9.78 -6.64
CA TYR A 151 0.48 9.70 -6.40
C TYR A 151 0.88 9.25 -5.00
N MET A 152 -0.06 9.12 -4.05
CA MET A 152 0.18 8.75 -2.65
C MET A 152 -0.59 7.49 -2.20
N GLY A 153 -1.21 6.76 -3.12
CA GLY A 153 -1.93 5.51 -2.82
C GLY A 153 -3.24 5.67 -2.04
N ARG A 154 -3.77 6.90 -1.90
CA ARG A 154 -4.98 7.21 -1.09
C ARG A 154 -6.29 6.68 -1.68
N SER A 155 -6.24 6.09 -2.88
CA SER A 155 -7.39 5.54 -3.60
C SER A 155 -7.42 4.00 -3.69
N ILE A 156 -6.56 3.31 -2.93
CA ILE A 156 -6.56 1.85 -2.79
C ILE A 156 -6.34 1.43 -1.34
N ALA A 157 -6.77 0.21 -0.99
CA ALA A 157 -6.22 -0.54 0.13
C ALA A 157 -6.51 -2.05 0.01
N PRO A 158 -5.55 -2.93 0.34
CA PRO A 158 -5.77 -4.35 0.60
C PRO A 158 -7.00 -4.63 1.48
N GLY A 159 -7.84 -5.56 1.07
CA GLY A 159 -8.94 -6.10 1.88
C GLY A 159 -10.03 -5.10 2.27
N SER A 160 -10.06 -3.92 1.65
CA SER A 160 -11.03 -2.85 1.92
C SER A 160 -12.36 -3.02 1.20
N LEU A 161 -13.33 -2.17 1.54
CA LEU A 161 -14.47 -1.86 0.68
C LEU A 161 -14.14 -0.59 -0.12
N SER A 162 -14.15 -0.65 -1.44
CA SER A 162 -13.95 0.52 -2.31
C SER A 162 -15.27 1.08 -2.82
N LEU A 163 -15.44 2.40 -2.76
CA LEU A 163 -16.50 3.13 -3.44
C LEU A 163 -15.93 3.70 -4.74
N TRP A 164 -16.34 3.15 -5.87
CA TRP A 164 -15.84 3.56 -7.18
C TRP A 164 -16.76 4.61 -7.79
N THR A 165 -16.37 5.88 -7.68
CA THR A 165 -17.18 7.06 -8.03
C THR A 165 -17.09 7.50 -9.48
N HIS A 166 -16.34 6.76 -10.32
CA HIS A 166 -16.08 7.08 -11.72
C HIS A 166 -17.35 7.34 -12.55
N HIS A 167 -18.43 6.61 -12.32
CA HIS A 167 -19.68 6.73 -13.08
C HIS A 167 -20.56 7.93 -12.68
N LEU A 168 -20.18 8.73 -11.67
CA LEU A 168 -20.83 10.01 -11.37
C LEU A 168 -20.39 11.07 -12.39
N LYS A 169 -20.92 10.97 -13.60
CA LYS A 169 -20.52 11.75 -14.80
C LYS A 169 -21.47 12.90 -15.16
N ASP A 170 -22.63 13.02 -14.53
CA ASP A 170 -23.64 14.04 -14.85
C ASP A 170 -23.07 15.46 -14.86
N MET A 171 -23.40 16.24 -15.88
CA MET A 171 -22.96 17.63 -16.04
C MET A 171 -24.15 18.55 -16.38
N THR A 172 -24.12 19.78 -15.86
CA THR A 172 -25.12 20.81 -16.12
C THR A 172 -24.44 22.17 -16.16
N TYR A 173 -24.53 22.84 -17.30
CA TYR A 173 -24.12 24.24 -17.47
C TYR A 173 -25.22 25.19 -17.00
N HIS A 174 -24.82 26.28 -16.33
CA HIS A 174 -25.70 27.32 -15.81
C HIS A 174 -25.25 28.67 -16.38
N GLU A 175 -26.09 29.28 -17.22
CA GLU A 175 -25.79 30.54 -17.89
C GLU A 175 -26.17 31.77 -17.05
N GLY A 176 -25.31 32.78 -17.01
CA GLY A 176 -25.56 34.12 -16.47
C GLY A 176 -25.66 34.23 -14.96
N SER A 177 -26.17 33.21 -14.26
CA SER A 177 -26.19 33.17 -12.80
C SER A 177 -26.36 31.77 -12.20
N PHE A 178 -25.92 31.60 -10.95
CA PHE A 178 -26.13 30.40 -10.15
C PHE A 178 -26.62 30.74 -8.74
N LYS A 179 -27.70 30.11 -8.28
CA LYS A 179 -28.22 30.27 -6.91
C LYS A 179 -27.66 29.19 -5.99
N LEU A 180 -27.01 29.60 -4.89
CA LEU A 180 -26.48 28.66 -3.90
C LEU A 180 -27.62 27.90 -3.18
N TYR A 181 -27.43 26.59 -3.02
CA TYR A 181 -28.40 25.73 -2.34
C TYR A 181 -28.65 26.18 -0.89
N LYS A 182 -29.93 26.24 -0.50
CA LYS A 182 -30.41 26.74 0.81
C LYS A 182 -29.91 28.14 1.21
N SER A 183 -29.49 28.96 0.23
CA SER A 183 -29.05 30.33 0.46
C SER A 183 -29.94 31.36 -0.25
N LYS A 184 -29.84 32.61 0.21
CA LYS A 184 -30.33 33.81 -0.48
C LYS A 184 -29.34 34.33 -1.54
N THR A 185 -28.09 33.86 -1.50
CA THR A 185 -26.99 34.26 -2.38
C THR A 185 -27.22 33.75 -3.81
N VAL A 186 -27.26 34.68 -4.75
CA VAL A 186 -27.17 34.42 -6.20
C VAL A 186 -25.84 34.97 -6.69
N ILE A 187 -25.13 34.16 -7.47
CA ILE A 187 -23.81 34.46 -8.02
C ILE A 187 -24.01 34.82 -9.48
N THR A 188 -23.61 36.02 -9.90
CA THR A 188 -23.60 36.44 -11.31
C THR A 188 -22.41 35.83 -12.04
N GLY A 189 -22.63 35.45 -13.29
CA GLY A 189 -21.66 34.74 -14.13
C GLY A 189 -21.99 33.26 -14.26
N ASP A 190 -21.34 32.63 -15.23
CA ASP A 190 -21.62 31.25 -15.61
C ASP A 190 -21.04 30.25 -14.59
N ALA A 191 -21.69 29.09 -14.47
CA ALA A 191 -21.24 28.00 -13.63
C ALA A 191 -21.46 26.64 -14.29
N VAL A 192 -20.80 25.61 -13.78
CA VAL A 192 -21.04 24.21 -14.15
C VAL A 192 -21.19 23.39 -12.89
N THR A 193 -22.24 22.58 -12.81
CA THR A 193 -22.33 21.47 -11.87
C THR A 193 -21.86 20.21 -12.59
N ALA A 194 -20.91 19.48 -12.01
CA ALA A 194 -20.39 18.23 -12.55
C ALA A 194 -20.29 17.18 -11.45
N GLY A 195 -20.56 15.92 -11.81
CA GLY A 195 -20.40 14.77 -10.93
C GLY A 195 -18.94 14.56 -10.53
N ALA A 196 -18.71 13.90 -9.39
CA ALA A 196 -17.36 13.72 -8.86
C ALA A 196 -16.45 12.83 -9.74
N GLY A 197 -17.06 11.97 -10.57
CA GLY A 197 -16.40 11.08 -11.53
C GLY A 197 -16.05 11.71 -12.88
N THR A 198 -16.58 12.91 -13.18
CA THR A 198 -16.23 13.66 -14.39
C THR A 198 -14.71 13.88 -14.48
N GLN A 199 -14.13 13.55 -15.64
CA GLN A 199 -12.71 13.74 -15.95
C GLN A 199 -12.50 15.06 -16.70
N MET A 200 -11.27 15.59 -16.70
CA MET A 200 -10.98 16.92 -17.25
C MET A 200 -11.36 17.04 -18.71
N TYR A 201 -11.10 16.01 -19.53
CA TYR A 201 -11.42 16.06 -20.95
C TYR A 201 -12.94 16.08 -21.23
N ASP A 202 -13.73 15.28 -20.50
CA ASP A 202 -15.20 15.31 -20.56
C ASP A 202 -15.71 16.73 -20.31
N LEU A 203 -15.16 17.39 -19.29
CA LEU A 203 -15.60 18.70 -18.81
C LEU A 203 -15.17 19.84 -19.75
N TYR A 204 -13.93 19.83 -20.23
CA TYR A 204 -13.46 20.82 -21.21
C TYR A 204 -14.21 20.68 -22.53
N THR A 205 -14.36 19.45 -23.05
CA THR A 205 -15.11 19.18 -24.29
C THR A 205 -16.57 19.64 -24.17
N MET A 206 -17.23 19.36 -23.05
CA MET A 206 -18.60 19.83 -22.82
C MET A 206 -18.69 21.36 -22.81
N LEU A 207 -17.77 22.05 -22.13
CA LEU A 207 -17.79 23.51 -21.99
C LEU A 207 -17.37 24.28 -23.24
N ASP A 208 -16.48 23.73 -24.08
CA ASP A 208 -16.03 24.43 -25.29
C ASP A 208 -17.18 24.60 -26.30
N ASN A 209 -18.19 23.71 -26.28
CA ASN A 209 -19.46 23.90 -27.02
C ASN A 209 -20.23 25.19 -26.64
N TYR A 210 -19.99 25.73 -25.45
CA TYR A 210 -20.55 27.01 -24.98
C TYR A 210 -19.54 28.16 -25.13
N GLY A 211 -18.37 27.92 -25.73
CA GLY A 211 -17.23 28.85 -25.76
C GLY A 211 -16.69 29.13 -24.36
N ARG A 212 -16.64 28.11 -23.50
CA ARG A 212 -16.35 28.21 -22.06
C ARG A 212 -15.27 27.23 -21.59
N VAL A 213 -14.70 27.53 -20.42
CA VAL A 213 -13.67 26.73 -19.76
C VAL A 213 -13.78 26.85 -18.22
N VAL A 214 -13.24 25.86 -17.50
CA VAL A 214 -13.01 25.92 -16.03
C VAL A 214 -11.51 25.96 -15.73
N VAL A 215 -11.15 26.39 -14.52
CA VAL A 215 -9.81 26.11 -13.98
C VAL A 215 -9.74 24.63 -13.60
N GLY A 216 -9.26 23.80 -14.53
CA GLY A 216 -9.11 22.35 -14.37
C GLY A 216 -7.65 21.89 -14.50
N GLY A 217 -7.46 20.57 -14.37
CA GLY A 217 -6.15 19.93 -14.38
C GLY A 217 -5.50 19.83 -15.76
N GLY A 218 -4.22 19.44 -15.76
CA GLY A 218 -3.44 19.16 -16.97
C GLY A 218 -3.77 17.80 -17.59
N GLY A 219 -3.75 16.71 -16.82
CA GLY A 219 -4.02 15.38 -17.39
C GLY A 219 -5.48 15.19 -17.82
N LYS A 220 -5.72 14.72 -19.05
CA LYS A 220 -7.05 14.53 -19.67
C LYS A 220 -7.92 13.60 -18.83
N THR A 221 -7.30 12.53 -18.34
CA THR A 221 -7.92 11.49 -17.52
C THR A 221 -8.03 11.80 -16.02
N VAL A 222 -7.58 12.98 -15.54
CA VAL A 222 -7.68 13.38 -14.12
C VAL A 222 -9.15 13.64 -13.75
N GLY A 223 -9.61 13.09 -12.63
CA GLY A 223 -10.99 13.26 -12.13
C GLY A 223 -11.14 14.44 -11.16
N LEU A 224 -12.29 15.12 -11.19
CA LEU A 224 -12.58 16.28 -10.34
C LEU A 224 -12.35 16.04 -8.83
N GLY A 225 -12.69 14.85 -8.33
CA GLY A 225 -12.66 14.49 -6.90
C GLY A 225 -11.37 14.87 -6.16
N GLY A 226 -10.30 14.09 -6.34
CA GLY A 226 -9.02 14.33 -5.64
C GLY A 226 -8.33 15.64 -6.06
N TYR A 227 -8.46 16.01 -7.33
CA TYR A 227 -7.89 17.24 -7.89
C TYR A 227 -8.40 18.49 -7.15
N VAL A 228 -9.72 18.69 -7.09
CA VAL A 228 -10.29 19.86 -6.40
C VAL A 228 -10.12 19.75 -4.88
N THR A 229 -10.30 18.57 -4.28
CA THR A 229 -10.24 18.46 -2.81
C THR A 229 -8.83 18.67 -2.23
N GLY A 230 -7.76 18.46 -3.00
CA GLY A 230 -6.39 18.80 -2.62
C GLY A 230 -5.91 20.20 -3.03
N GLY A 231 -6.53 20.84 -4.02
CA GLY A 231 -6.22 22.22 -4.43
C GLY A 231 -6.46 22.51 -5.90
N GLY A 232 -5.77 21.76 -6.76
CA GLY A 232 -5.87 21.84 -8.22
C GLY A 232 -5.22 23.09 -8.81
N HIS A 233 -3.98 22.97 -9.29
CA HIS A 233 -3.39 23.99 -10.17
C HIS A 233 -3.80 23.78 -11.63
N SER A 234 -3.63 24.80 -12.45
CA SER A 234 -4.00 24.83 -13.87
C SER A 234 -3.07 25.79 -14.61
N LEU A 235 -2.99 25.69 -15.94
CA LEU A 235 -2.45 26.78 -16.76
C LEU A 235 -3.20 28.09 -16.48
N LEU A 236 -4.52 28.02 -16.31
CA LEU A 236 -5.38 29.18 -16.06
C LEU A 236 -5.22 29.76 -14.64
N SER A 237 -4.49 29.10 -13.74
CA SER A 237 -4.41 29.53 -12.33
C SER A 237 -3.67 30.84 -12.12
N THR A 238 -2.69 31.18 -12.96
CA THR A 238 -1.97 32.47 -12.89
C THR A 238 -2.89 33.68 -13.04
N LYS A 239 -4.02 33.53 -13.76
CA LYS A 239 -5.05 34.55 -14.00
C LYS A 239 -6.26 34.40 -13.07
N HIS A 240 -6.74 33.17 -12.84
CA HIS A 240 -8.02 32.93 -12.18
C HIS A 240 -7.95 32.35 -10.75
N GLY A 241 -6.80 31.85 -10.30
CA GLY A 241 -6.64 31.16 -9.02
C GLY A 241 -6.67 29.63 -9.13
N LEU A 242 -6.59 28.92 -8.01
CA LEU A 242 -6.65 27.44 -8.01
C LEU A 242 -8.08 26.95 -8.28
N ALA A 243 -8.25 25.67 -8.61
CA ALA A 243 -9.56 25.07 -8.81
C ALA A 243 -10.45 25.19 -7.57
N VAL A 244 -9.88 25.02 -6.36
CA VAL A 244 -10.58 25.28 -5.08
C VAL A 244 -11.19 26.68 -4.98
N ASP A 245 -10.56 27.70 -5.58
CA ASP A 245 -10.99 29.09 -5.50
C ASP A 245 -12.20 29.37 -6.42
N GLN A 246 -12.50 28.43 -7.32
CA GLN A 246 -13.63 28.48 -8.26
C GLN A 246 -14.87 27.77 -7.74
N VAL A 247 -14.76 26.93 -6.70
CA VAL A 247 -15.89 26.15 -6.19
C VAL A 247 -16.92 27.08 -5.52
N LEU A 248 -18.18 26.91 -5.94
CA LEU A 248 -19.35 27.62 -5.44
C LEU A 248 -20.11 26.79 -4.40
N GLN A 249 -20.27 25.49 -4.66
CA GLN A 249 -20.83 24.51 -3.73
C GLN A 249 -20.38 23.09 -4.07
N MET A 250 -20.56 22.14 -3.15
CA MET A 250 -20.32 20.71 -3.36
C MET A 250 -21.47 19.90 -2.77
N THR A 251 -21.75 18.71 -3.31
CA THR A 251 -22.59 17.70 -2.65
C THR A 251 -21.73 16.51 -2.27
N MET A 252 -21.88 16.02 -1.04
CA MET A 252 -21.07 14.93 -0.49
C MET A 252 -21.87 14.06 0.49
N VAL A 253 -21.38 12.85 0.74
CA VAL A 253 -21.85 11.98 1.82
C VAL A 253 -20.86 12.04 2.98
N THR A 254 -21.33 12.37 4.18
CA THR A 254 -20.50 12.37 5.39
C THR A 254 -20.11 10.94 5.81
N PRO A 255 -19.05 10.76 6.61
CA PRO A 255 -18.73 9.51 7.32
C PRO A 255 -19.86 8.97 8.21
N SER A 256 -20.76 9.84 8.67
CA SER A 256 -22.02 9.51 9.35
C SER A 256 -23.19 9.15 8.41
N GLY A 257 -22.95 9.02 7.11
CA GLY A 257 -23.94 8.61 6.10
C GLY A 257 -25.00 9.66 5.78
N LYS A 258 -24.72 10.96 5.97
CA LYS A 258 -25.63 12.06 5.62
C LYS A 258 -25.26 12.64 4.25
N ILE A 259 -26.22 12.75 3.35
CA ILE A 259 -26.05 13.46 2.07
C ILE A 259 -26.23 14.96 2.34
N LEU A 260 -25.19 15.76 2.10
CA LEU A 260 -25.16 17.20 2.35
C LEU A 260 -24.71 17.95 1.10
N THR A 261 -25.36 19.08 0.79
CA THR A 261 -24.83 20.10 -0.12
C THR A 261 -24.23 21.22 0.72
N ILE A 262 -22.94 21.48 0.56
CA ILE A 262 -22.13 22.41 1.36
C ILE A 262 -21.72 23.63 0.53
N ASN A 263 -21.79 24.82 1.11
CA ASN A 263 -21.38 26.10 0.51
C ASN A 263 -21.05 27.13 1.61
N GLU A 264 -20.83 28.39 1.24
CA GLU A 264 -20.44 29.44 2.20
C GLU A 264 -21.53 29.79 3.24
N ASP A 265 -22.80 29.50 2.95
CA ASP A 265 -23.95 29.77 3.81
C ASP A 265 -24.50 28.50 4.50
N ASN A 266 -24.09 27.30 4.05
CA ASN A 266 -24.59 26.01 4.52
C ASN A 266 -23.44 25.03 4.76
N TYR A 267 -23.17 24.71 6.04
CA TYR A 267 -21.98 23.97 6.50
C TYR A 267 -20.63 24.59 6.06
N PRO A 268 -20.36 25.87 6.39
CA PRO A 268 -19.18 26.60 5.91
C PRO A 268 -17.84 25.98 6.32
N ASP A 269 -17.75 25.32 7.48
CA ASP A 269 -16.52 24.63 7.90
C ASP A 269 -16.20 23.40 7.02
N LEU A 270 -17.22 22.60 6.67
CA LEU A 270 -17.05 21.50 5.72
C LEU A 270 -16.74 22.02 4.32
N PHE A 271 -17.39 23.12 3.90
CA PHE A 271 -17.11 23.75 2.61
C PHE A 271 -15.69 24.34 2.54
N TRP A 272 -15.16 24.83 3.66
CA TRP A 272 -13.76 25.23 3.77
C TRP A 272 -12.83 24.01 3.72
N ALA A 273 -13.09 22.97 4.51
CA ALA A 273 -12.25 21.77 4.60
C ALA A 273 -12.17 20.98 3.27
N MET A 274 -13.30 20.79 2.58
CA MET A 274 -13.35 20.09 1.29
C MET A 274 -12.65 20.86 0.15
N ARG A 275 -12.25 22.12 0.36
CA ARG A 275 -11.51 22.95 -0.61
C ARG A 275 -10.03 23.05 -0.24
N GLY A 276 -9.30 21.94 -0.32
CA GLY A 276 -7.86 21.88 -0.09
C GLY A 276 -7.41 21.03 1.12
N GLY A 277 -8.35 20.50 1.90
CA GLY A 277 -8.06 19.61 3.04
C GLY A 277 -7.63 18.18 2.64
N GLY A 278 -7.67 17.85 1.35
CA GLY A 278 -7.39 16.51 0.83
C GLY A 278 -8.64 15.66 0.61
N GLY A 279 -8.59 14.80 -0.40
CA GLY A 279 -9.65 13.84 -0.72
C GLY A 279 -9.71 12.69 0.28
N SER A 280 -10.85 11.99 0.31
CA SER A 280 -11.08 10.81 1.16
C SER A 280 -10.93 11.04 2.67
N THR A 281 -11.16 12.27 3.16
CA THR A 281 -10.96 12.65 4.57
C THR A 281 -12.24 13.07 5.30
N PHE A 282 -12.96 14.05 4.76
CA PHE A 282 -14.13 14.68 5.42
C PHE A 282 -15.48 14.14 4.94
N GLY A 283 -15.48 13.48 3.79
CA GLY A 283 -16.66 12.92 3.14
C GLY A 283 -16.34 12.43 1.74
N VAL A 284 -17.30 11.70 1.17
CA VAL A 284 -17.23 11.20 -0.20
C VAL A 284 -17.95 12.18 -1.12
N LEU A 285 -17.22 12.80 -2.05
CA LEU A 285 -17.76 13.79 -2.97
C LEU A 285 -18.67 13.14 -4.01
N THR A 286 -19.79 13.79 -4.34
CA THR A 286 -20.77 13.31 -5.34
C THR A 286 -20.90 14.27 -6.52
N SER A 287 -20.84 15.58 -6.28
CA SER A 287 -20.84 16.61 -7.33
C SER A 287 -20.16 17.90 -6.84
N ILE A 288 -19.59 18.67 -7.76
CA ILE A 288 -19.02 20.01 -7.53
C ILE A 288 -19.77 21.00 -8.39
N THR A 289 -20.00 22.23 -7.92
CA THR A 289 -20.35 23.37 -8.78
C THR A 289 -19.21 24.38 -8.78
N MET A 290 -18.73 24.75 -9.96
CA MET A 290 -17.57 25.65 -10.15
C MET A 290 -17.96 26.84 -11.04
N LYS A 291 -17.28 27.98 -10.84
CA LYS A 291 -17.31 29.10 -11.78
C LYS A 291 -16.79 28.67 -13.16
N VAL A 292 -17.39 29.22 -14.20
CA VAL A 292 -17.00 29.03 -15.59
C VAL A 292 -16.56 30.37 -16.18
N TYR A 293 -15.55 30.32 -17.05
CA TYR A 293 -14.98 31.47 -17.73
C TYR A 293 -15.14 31.33 -19.25
N LYS A 294 -15.10 32.44 -19.98
CA LYS A 294 -14.96 32.41 -21.44
C LYS A 294 -13.68 31.65 -21.80
N THR A 295 -13.75 30.74 -22.78
CA THR A 295 -12.55 30.05 -23.31
C THR A 295 -11.59 31.11 -23.88
N PRO A 296 -10.36 31.23 -23.37
CA PRO A 296 -9.39 32.22 -23.85
C PRO A 296 -8.77 31.78 -25.17
N LYS A 297 -8.29 32.75 -25.96
CA LYS A 297 -7.28 32.43 -26.98
C LYS A 297 -5.93 32.17 -26.30
N ILE A 298 -5.20 31.17 -26.78
CA ILE A 298 -3.89 30.82 -26.24
C ILE A 298 -2.81 31.11 -27.27
N THR A 299 -1.83 31.95 -26.90
CA THR A 299 -0.54 32.00 -27.60
C THR A 299 0.43 31.14 -26.80
N ALA A 300 0.99 30.11 -27.42
CA ALA A 300 1.96 29.20 -26.81
C ALA A 300 3.35 29.40 -27.42
N SER A 301 4.38 29.08 -26.63
CA SER A 301 5.77 29.05 -27.06
C SER A 301 6.44 27.83 -26.44
N ALA A 302 6.88 26.89 -27.28
CA ALA A 302 7.84 25.89 -26.87
C ALA A 302 9.20 26.59 -26.71
N PHE A 303 9.81 26.42 -25.54
CA PHE A 303 10.98 27.16 -25.07
C PHE A 303 12.06 26.16 -24.69
N THR A 304 13.27 26.36 -25.20
CA THR A 304 14.44 25.55 -24.86
C THR A 304 15.65 26.44 -24.68
N VAL A 305 16.33 26.31 -23.55
CA VAL A 305 17.62 26.94 -23.29
C VAL A 305 18.60 25.90 -22.80
N GLY A 306 19.73 25.76 -23.51
CA GLY A 306 20.69 24.68 -23.28
C GLY A 306 22.15 25.09 -23.48
N THR A 307 23.02 24.39 -22.78
CA THR A 307 24.49 24.47 -22.86
C THR A 307 25.07 23.06 -22.77
N SER A 308 26.37 22.88 -23.01
CA SER A 308 27.06 21.61 -22.70
C SER A 308 26.91 21.26 -21.21
N ALA A 309 26.68 19.98 -20.89
CA ALA A 309 26.62 19.50 -19.50
C ALA A 309 27.95 19.65 -18.74
N ALA A 310 29.07 19.81 -19.45
CA ALA A 310 30.38 20.10 -18.89
C ALA A 310 30.62 21.61 -18.64
N ALA A 311 29.68 22.49 -19.01
CA ALA A 311 29.83 23.93 -18.82
C ALA A 311 29.86 24.32 -17.33
N PRO A 312 30.91 24.98 -16.82
CA PRO A 312 31.06 25.26 -15.39
C PRO A 312 30.00 26.26 -14.86
N PHE A 313 29.35 26.99 -15.75
CA PHE A 313 28.30 27.97 -15.43
C PHE A 313 26.87 27.41 -15.55
N LYS A 314 26.67 26.10 -15.79
CA LYS A 314 25.34 25.54 -16.06
C LYS A 314 24.31 25.83 -14.95
N TYR A 315 24.70 25.73 -13.68
CA TYR A 315 23.82 26.07 -12.57
C TYR A 315 23.54 27.58 -12.47
N ASP A 316 24.49 28.44 -12.85
CA ASP A 316 24.27 29.90 -12.89
C ASP A 316 23.28 30.29 -14.00
N LEU A 317 23.33 29.59 -15.15
CA LEU A 317 22.34 29.72 -16.23
C LEU A 317 20.93 29.31 -15.78
N LEU A 318 20.79 28.13 -15.18
CA LEU A 318 19.49 27.65 -14.69
C LEU A 318 18.93 28.55 -13.57
N THR A 319 19.79 28.99 -12.64
CA THR A 319 19.44 29.94 -11.57
C THR A 319 18.93 31.26 -12.16
N TYR A 320 19.67 31.82 -13.13
CA TYR A 320 19.28 33.06 -13.79
C TYR A 320 17.89 32.93 -14.46
N ILE A 321 17.65 31.85 -15.23
CA ILE A 321 16.37 31.65 -15.92
C ILE A 321 15.21 31.53 -14.91
N LEU A 322 15.37 30.72 -13.86
CA LEU A 322 14.32 30.56 -12.84
C LEU A 322 14.07 31.84 -12.02
N SER A 323 15.07 32.70 -11.85
CA SER A 323 14.88 34.02 -11.22
C SER A 323 13.98 34.97 -12.05
N GLN A 324 13.76 34.69 -13.34
CA GLN A 324 12.84 35.44 -14.20
C GLN A 324 11.38 34.92 -14.12
N PHE A 325 11.13 33.73 -13.54
CA PHE A 325 9.78 33.17 -13.48
C PHE A 325 8.78 34.09 -12.74
N PRO A 326 9.16 34.79 -11.65
CA PRO A 326 8.27 35.76 -11.02
C PRO A 326 7.82 36.92 -11.94
N SER A 327 8.72 37.47 -12.76
CA SER A 327 8.37 38.56 -13.68
C SER A 327 7.55 38.06 -14.87
N LEU A 328 7.85 36.87 -15.40
CA LEU A 328 7.07 36.23 -16.46
C LEU A 328 5.63 35.93 -16.03
N SER A 329 5.42 35.39 -14.83
CA SER A 329 4.08 35.15 -14.27
C SER A 329 3.34 36.45 -13.91
N ASP A 330 4.04 37.47 -13.41
CA ASP A 330 3.43 38.79 -13.20
C ASP A 330 3.08 39.50 -14.51
N ALA A 331 3.72 39.15 -15.63
CA ALA A 331 3.36 39.53 -17.00
C ALA A 331 2.27 38.63 -17.64
N GLY A 332 1.69 37.70 -16.87
CA GLY A 332 0.57 36.87 -17.30
C GLY A 332 0.95 35.56 -18.00
N LEU A 333 2.22 35.17 -18.00
CA LEU A 333 2.61 33.84 -18.49
C LEU A 333 2.28 32.75 -17.48
N SER A 334 2.05 31.57 -18.02
CA SER A 334 1.84 30.30 -17.31
C SER A 334 2.60 29.22 -18.07
N GLY A 335 3.06 28.15 -17.42
CA GLY A 335 3.83 27.15 -18.15
C GLY A 335 4.25 25.91 -17.38
N TYR A 336 4.69 24.92 -18.14
CA TYR A 336 5.14 23.62 -17.68
C TYR A 336 6.54 23.37 -18.26
N THR A 337 7.56 23.28 -17.40
CA THR A 337 8.96 23.17 -17.83
C THR A 337 9.73 22.14 -17.01
N ASN A 338 10.75 21.55 -17.62
CA ASN A 338 11.64 20.56 -17.03
C ASN A 338 13.09 21.02 -17.15
N LEU A 339 13.86 20.84 -16.07
CA LEU A 339 15.28 21.11 -16.00
C LEU A 339 16.06 19.81 -15.91
N SER A 340 17.22 19.77 -16.54
CA SER A 340 18.20 18.71 -16.35
C SER A 340 19.62 19.30 -16.27
N PRO A 341 20.47 18.85 -15.32
CA PRO A 341 21.88 19.21 -15.26
C PRO A 341 22.74 18.44 -16.27
N GLN A 342 22.19 17.38 -16.88
CA GLN A 342 22.86 16.46 -17.80
C GLN A 342 21.82 15.51 -18.43
N THR A 343 21.61 15.61 -19.73
CA THR A 343 20.74 14.70 -20.51
C THR A 343 21.35 14.41 -21.89
N PRO A 344 21.11 13.23 -22.49
CA PRO A 344 21.50 12.95 -23.87
C PRO A 344 20.99 14.02 -24.83
N ASN A 345 21.82 14.42 -25.80
CA ASN A 345 21.49 15.51 -26.70
C ASN A 345 20.42 15.09 -27.74
N PRO A 346 19.23 15.71 -27.74
CA PRO A 346 18.13 15.33 -28.63
C PRO A 346 18.43 15.58 -30.12
N ALA A 347 19.47 16.35 -30.46
CA ALA A 347 19.92 16.56 -31.83
C ALA A 347 20.92 15.50 -32.34
N GLY A 348 21.22 14.45 -31.55
CA GLY A 348 22.07 13.33 -31.97
C GLY A 348 23.58 13.61 -32.01
N GLY A 349 24.03 14.65 -31.29
CA GLY A 349 25.46 14.98 -31.13
C GLY A 349 26.16 14.21 -29.99
N PRO A 350 27.51 14.18 -29.97
CA PRO A 350 28.30 13.40 -29.00
C PRO A 350 28.39 14.01 -27.59
N ASP A 351 27.94 15.25 -27.38
CA ASP A 351 28.00 15.95 -26.09
C ASP A 351 26.64 15.90 -25.37
N GLU A 352 26.62 15.58 -24.08
CA GLU A 352 25.44 15.77 -23.22
C GLU A 352 25.14 17.26 -23.00
N VAL A 353 23.85 17.58 -22.79
CA VAL A 353 23.39 18.96 -22.59
C VAL A 353 22.81 19.17 -21.19
N ALA A 354 22.97 20.38 -20.67
CA ALA A 354 22.30 20.88 -19.48
C ALA A 354 21.39 22.05 -19.85
N GLY A 355 20.20 22.13 -19.29
CA GLY A 355 19.24 23.13 -19.72
C GLY A 355 17.86 23.03 -19.10
N ILE A 356 16.97 23.83 -19.67
CA ILE A 356 15.55 23.88 -19.35
C ILE A 356 14.76 23.86 -20.66
N GLN A 357 13.69 23.07 -20.68
CA GLN A 357 12.77 23.02 -21.81
C GLN A 357 11.31 22.93 -21.35
N GLY A 358 10.37 23.36 -22.19
CA GLY A 358 8.95 23.19 -21.93
C GLY A 358 8.10 24.20 -22.71
N VAL A 359 6.93 24.52 -22.17
CA VAL A 359 5.94 25.35 -22.86
C VAL A 359 5.46 26.46 -21.94
N PHE A 360 5.52 27.68 -22.44
CA PHE A 360 4.85 28.84 -21.85
C PHE A 360 3.65 29.25 -22.69
N ALA A 361 2.60 29.72 -22.02
CA ALA A 361 1.38 30.20 -22.65
C ALA A 361 0.92 31.52 -22.04
N ALA A 362 0.42 32.40 -22.91
CA ALA A 362 -0.27 33.64 -22.58
C ALA A 362 -1.74 33.53 -23.01
N GLN A 363 -2.63 34.19 -22.26
CA GLN A 363 -4.08 34.09 -22.42
C GLN A 363 -4.66 35.44 -22.88
N ASP A 364 -5.42 35.44 -23.97
CA ASP A 364 -6.08 36.62 -24.56
C ASP A 364 -5.14 37.79 -24.94
N VAL A 365 -3.93 37.48 -25.43
CA VAL A 365 -3.00 38.52 -25.92
C VAL A 365 -3.31 38.91 -27.38
N ASN A 366 -3.23 40.22 -27.67
CA ASN A 366 -3.49 40.76 -29.01
C ASN A 366 -2.23 40.85 -29.90
N ASP A 367 -1.06 40.64 -29.31
CA ASP A 367 0.25 40.75 -29.96
C ASP A 367 0.85 39.34 -30.08
N PRO A 368 0.87 38.72 -31.27
CA PRO A 368 1.42 37.38 -31.45
C PRO A 368 2.88 37.25 -30.99
N GLU A 369 3.64 38.34 -31.03
CA GLU A 369 5.04 38.39 -30.63
C GLU A 369 5.21 38.65 -29.11
N TYR A 370 4.13 38.70 -28.32
CA TYR A 370 4.16 39.08 -26.91
C TYR A 370 5.14 38.25 -26.08
N ILE A 371 5.09 36.91 -26.21
CA ILE A 371 5.98 36.00 -25.47
C ILE A 371 7.43 36.18 -25.91
N LEU A 372 7.68 36.29 -27.23
CA LEU A 372 9.02 36.49 -27.78
C LEU A 372 9.63 37.84 -27.35
N LYS A 373 8.80 38.89 -27.19
CA LYS A 373 9.20 40.19 -26.64
C LYS A 373 9.57 40.11 -25.15
N LEU A 374 8.87 39.29 -24.35
CA LEU A 374 9.23 39.03 -22.95
C LEU A 374 10.52 38.21 -22.83
N PHE A 375 10.76 37.27 -23.75
CA PHE A 375 11.97 36.44 -23.78
C PHE A 375 13.20 37.17 -24.32
N LYS A 376 13.04 38.15 -25.22
CA LYS A 376 14.16 38.90 -25.79
C LYS A 376 15.15 39.46 -24.74
N PRO A 377 14.76 40.21 -23.70
CA PRO A 377 15.70 40.72 -22.70
C PRO A 377 16.38 39.62 -21.86
N ILE A 378 15.75 38.46 -21.71
CA ILE A 378 16.32 37.29 -21.04
C ILE A 378 17.43 36.70 -21.93
N ASN A 379 17.15 36.49 -23.22
CA ASN A 379 18.14 36.00 -24.18
C ASN A 379 19.29 37.02 -24.37
N ASP A 380 19.00 38.32 -24.52
CA ASP A 380 20.02 39.37 -24.59
C ASP A 380 20.97 39.32 -23.38
N THR A 381 20.44 39.03 -22.18
CA THR A 381 21.25 38.88 -20.95
C THR A 381 22.05 37.58 -20.94
N ILE A 382 21.47 36.46 -21.39
CA ILE A 382 22.16 35.17 -21.53
C ILE A 382 23.34 35.30 -22.50
N GLN A 383 23.13 35.86 -23.70
CA GLN A 383 24.18 36.05 -24.69
C GLN A 383 25.25 37.07 -24.24
N LYS A 384 24.91 38.00 -23.34
CA LYS A 384 25.89 38.91 -22.72
C LYS A 384 26.72 38.22 -21.62
N ARG A 385 26.13 37.30 -20.84
CA ARG A 385 26.83 36.56 -19.77
C ARG A 385 27.69 35.42 -20.32
N TRP A 386 27.20 34.72 -21.34
CA TRP A 386 27.82 33.51 -21.91
C TRP A 386 27.81 33.52 -23.45
N PRO A 387 28.57 34.44 -24.09
CA PRO A 387 28.49 34.67 -25.54
C PRO A 387 28.79 33.41 -26.36
N GLY A 388 27.83 32.99 -27.18
CA GLY A 388 27.98 31.83 -28.07
C GLY A 388 28.03 30.45 -27.38
N ALA A 389 27.95 30.40 -26.05
CA ALA A 389 28.03 29.16 -25.27
C ALA A 389 26.66 28.61 -24.85
N VAL A 390 25.58 29.38 -25.05
CA VAL A 390 24.20 28.98 -24.70
C VAL A 390 23.31 29.09 -25.92
N GLN A 391 22.64 27.99 -26.25
CA GLN A 391 21.57 27.97 -27.25
C GLN A 391 20.26 28.40 -26.59
N PHE A 392 19.54 29.30 -27.26
CA PHE A 392 18.22 29.78 -26.84
C PHE A 392 17.28 29.63 -28.04
N SER A 393 16.16 28.92 -27.86
CA SER A 393 15.11 28.77 -28.85
C SER A 393 13.74 29.00 -28.22
N ALA A 394 12.85 29.67 -28.96
CA ALA A 394 11.47 29.86 -28.60
C ALA A 394 10.61 29.85 -29.88
N THR A 395 9.60 28.98 -29.93
CA THR A 395 8.62 28.95 -31.03
C THR A 395 7.42 29.83 -30.71
N LYS A 396 6.49 29.95 -31.67
CA LYS A 396 5.19 30.59 -31.49
C LYS A 396 4.12 29.74 -32.15
N GLU A 397 3.05 29.46 -31.41
CA GLU A 397 1.83 28.83 -31.89
C GLU A 397 0.62 29.57 -31.32
N GLU A 398 -0.49 29.58 -32.04
CA GLU A 398 -1.71 30.29 -31.66
C GLU A 398 -2.92 29.37 -31.80
N TYR A 399 -3.77 29.36 -30.77
CA TYR A 399 -4.93 28.48 -30.63
C TYR A 399 -6.19 29.33 -30.38
N GLY A 400 -7.28 28.97 -31.05
CA GLY A 400 -8.57 29.67 -31.02
C GLY A 400 -9.34 29.48 -29.73
N SER A 401 -9.18 28.33 -29.06
CA SER A 401 -9.74 28.03 -27.75
C SER A 401 -8.72 27.39 -26.81
N PHE A 402 -9.06 27.26 -25.52
CA PHE A 402 -8.25 26.50 -24.58
C PHE A 402 -8.21 25.00 -24.91
N LEU A 403 -9.31 24.44 -25.44
CA LEU A 403 -9.38 23.02 -25.77
C LEU A 403 -8.45 22.65 -26.94
N GLU A 404 -8.38 23.49 -27.97
CA GLU A 404 -7.46 23.30 -29.10
C GLU A 404 -5.98 23.24 -28.64
N TRP A 405 -5.58 24.13 -27.72
CA TRP A 405 -4.25 24.09 -27.09
C TRP A 405 -4.08 22.84 -26.22
N TYR A 406 -5.09 22.53 -25.41
CA TYR A 406 -5.09 21.41 -24.47
C TYR A 406 -4.90 20.06 -25.17
N ASP A 407 -5.47 19.89 -26.35
CA ASP A 407 -5.39 18.64 -27.11
C ASP A 407 -3.99 18.32 -27.64
N VAL A 408 -3.18 19.34 -27.93
CA VAL A 408 -1.78 19.18 -28.38
C VAL A 408 -0.84 18.83 -27.21
N TYR A 409 -1.01 19.48 -26.06
CA TYR A 409 0.04 19.54 -25.04
C TYR A 409 -0.09 18.57 -23.84
N PHE A 410 -1.18 17.80 -23.71
CA PHE A 410 -1.40 16.88 -22.56
C PHE A 410 -1.69 15.41 -22.92
N ASP A 411 -1.53 14.54 -21.92
CA ASP A 411 -1.55 13.07 -21.95
C ASP A 411 -0.53 12.44 -22.92
N GLN A 412 0.68 13.00 -22.94
CA GLN A 412 1.87 12.47 -23.64
C GLN A 412 2.74 11.52 -22.77
N GLY A 413 2.29 11.19 -21.56
CA GLY A 413 3.05 10.36 -20.59
C GLY A 413 2.53 8.92 -20.49
N ALA A 414 3.35 8.02 -19.93
CA ALA A 414 2.95 6.64 -19.69
C ALA A 414 2.31 6.43 -18.30
N ALA A 415 1.36 5.49 -18.24
CA ALA A 415 0.82 4.91 -17.02
C ALA A 415 1.45 3.53 -16.75
N GLY A 416 1.08 2.87 -15.65
CA GLY A 416 1.60 1.54 -15.30
C GLY A 416 3.07 1.57 -14.93
N VAL A 417 3.45 2.53 -14.09
CA VAL A 417 4.85 2.79 -13.72
C VAL A 417 5.06 2.73 -12.21
N THR A 418 6.32 2.50 -11.80
CA THR A 418 6.74 2.53 -10.40
C THR A 418 7.55 3.79 -10.13
N LEU A 419 6.96 4.74 -9.40
CA LEU A 419 7.50 6.10 -9.25
C LEU A 419 7.02 6.73 -7.94
N TYR A 420 7.93 7.29 -7.14
CA TYR A 420 7.55 8.32 -6.15
C TYR A 420 7.86 9.70 -6.68
N LEU A 421 7.12 10.70 -6.21
CA LEU A 421 7.39 12.10 -6.43
C LEU A 421 7.50 12.84 -5.11
N ALA A 422 8.26 13.92 -5.10
CA ALA A 422 8.33 14.88 -4.00
C ALA A 422 8.28 16.29 -4.59
N SER A 423 7.77 17.25 -3.82
CA SER A 423 7.56 18.60 -4.36
C SER A 423 7.74 19.71 -3.33
N ARG A 424 7.97 20.92 -3.84
CA ARG A 424 7.99 22.15 -3.05
C ARG A 424 7.31 23.29 -3.78
N LEU A 425 6.70 24.19 -3.01
CA LEU A 425 6.18 25.45 -3.50
C LEU A 425 7.24 26.54 -3.31
N LEU A 426 7.62 27.27 -4.38
CA LEU A 426 8.67 28.30 -4.34
C LEU A 426 8.09 29.69 -4.60
N GLY A 427 8.43 30.62 -3.71
CA GLY A 427 8.03 32.03 -3.78
C GLY A 427 9.12 32.95 -4.30
N LYS A 428 8.78 34.22 -4.54
CA LYS A 428 9.72 35.24 -5.05
C LYS A 428 10.95 35.44 -4.17
N GLU A 429 10.82 35.25 -2.86
CA GLU A 429 11.92 35.33 -1.89
C GLU A 429 12.99 34.26 -2.13
N ALA A 430 12.61 33.09 -2.67
CA ALA A 430 13.53 32.00 -3.00
C ALA A 430 14.04 32.05 -4.45
N LEU A 431 13.25 32.55 -5.39
CA LEU A 431 13.56 32.60 -6.83
C LEU A 431 14.41 33.83 -7.20
N GLY A 432 15.64 33.90 -6.71
CA GLY A 432 16.58 35.01 -6.96
C GLY A 432 17.88 34.57 -7.64
N ASP A 433 18.52 35.47 -8.39
CA ASP A 433 19.82 35.26 -9.07
C ASP A 433 21.01 35.28 -8.09
N GLY A 434 20.86 34.61 -6.94
CA GLY A 434 21.77 34.66 -5.78
C GLY A 434 22.36 33.29 -5.43
N LYS A 435 23.48 33.31 -4.71
CA LYS A 435 24.25 32.09 -4.35
C LYS A 435 23.44 31.05 -3.58
N GLU A 436 22.49 31.49 -2.74
CA GLU A 436 21.66 30.60 -1.92
C GLU A 436 20.72 29.75 -2.78
N PHE A 437 20.00 30.37 -3.73
CA PHE A 437 19.15 29.64 -4.67
C PHE A 437 19.96 28.80 -5.65
N ARG A 438 21.09 29.32 -6.14
CA ARG A 438 22.03 28.56 -6.99
C ARG A 438 22.49 27.27 -6.30
N GLY A 439 22.95 27.35 -5.05
CA GLY A 439 23.39 26.19 -4.28
C GLY A 439 22.26 25.20 -4.00
N ALA A 440 21.06 25.70 -3.68
CA ALA A 440 19.89 24.85 -3.48
C ALA A 440 19.45 24.13 -4.76
N LEU A 441 19.52 24.80 -5.91
CA LEU A 441 19.20 24.22 -7.22
C LEU A 441 20.26 23.19 -7.66
N GLU A 442 21.54 23.47 -7.43
CA GLU A 442 22.65 22.54 -7.69
C GLU A 442 22.50 21.27 -6.85
N GLU A 443 22.35 21.38 -5.52
CA GLU A 443 22.17 20.21 -4.63
C GLU A 443 20.89 19.41 -4.98
N SER A 444 19.82 20.09 -5.40
CA SER A 444 18.57 19.45 -5.82
C SER A 444 18.71 18.65 -7.11
N LEU A 445 19.34 19.22 -8.13
CA LEU A 445 19.56 18.61 -9.45
C LEU A 445 20.61 17.51 -9.40
N ASP A 446 21.69 17.68 -8.64
CA ASP A 446 22.72 16.66 -8.44
C ASP A 446 22.19 15.43 -7.66
N ALA A 447 21.14 15.61 -6.85
CA ALA A 447 20.50 14.51 -6.14
C ALA A 447 19.58 13.68 -7.03
N ALA A 448 18.72 14.31 -7.85
CA ALA A 448 17.63 13.63 -8.59
C ALA A 448 17.78 13.63 -10.12
N GLY A 449 18.88 14.14 -10.68
CA GLY A 449 19.12 14.17 -12.13
C GLY A 449 18.19 15.10 -12.94
N GLY A 450 17.22 15.75 -12.29
CA GLY A 450 16.27 16.65 -12.93
C GLY A 450 15.26 17.27 -11.96
N LEU A 451 14.58 18.32 -12.43
CA LEU A 451 13.54 19.02 -11.69
C LEU A 451 12.48 19.55 -12.66
N THR A 452 11.24 19.12 -12.48
CA THR A 452 10.08 19.74 -13.13
C THR A 452 9.72 21.01 -12.36
N VAL A 453 9.53 22.13 -13.06
CA VAL A 453 9.05 23.38 -12.46
C VAL A 453 7.87 23.94 -13.27
N HIS A 454 6.72 23.99 -12.63
CA HIS A 454 5.48 24.51 -13.18
C HIS A 454 5.29 25.97 -12.77
N LEU A 455 5.26 26.88 -13.75
CA LEU A 455 4.86 28.29 -13.56
C LEU A 455 3.33 28.39 -13.59
N ILE A 456 2.70 27.88 -12.53
CA ILE A 456 1.24 27.75 -12.41
C ILE A 456 0.63 28.61 -11.29
N ALA A 457 1.47 29.34 -10.55
CA ALA A 457 1.04 30.33 -9.58
C ALA A 457 1.44 31.75 -10.03
N GLY A 458 0.56 32.70 -9.74
CA GLY A 458 0.62 34.08 -10.21
C GLY A 458 -0.43 34.92 -9.49
N LYS A 459 -0.69 36.15 -9.97
CA LYS A 459 -1.64 37.09 -9.34
C LYS A 459 -3.00 36.43 -9.03
N GLY A 460 -3.55 35.63 -9.94
CA GLY A 460 -4.78 34.87 -9.71
C GLY A 460 -4.75 33.95 -8.48
N VAL A 461 -3.62 33.28 -8.21
CA VAL A 461 -3.45 32.43 -7.02
C VAL A 461 -3.14 33.26 -5.77
N ARG A 462 -2.26 34.26 -5.88
CA ARG A 462 -1.79 35.06 -4.73
C ARG A 462 -2.87 35.99 -4.19
N ASP A 463 -3.57 36.66 -5.09
CA ASP A 463 -4.60 37.67 -4.79
C ASP A 463 -6.01 37.05 -4.74
N ALA A 464 -6.10 35.70 -4.75
CA ALA A 464 -7.35 34.96 -4.71
C ALA A 464 -8.21 35.35 -3.49
N LYS A 465 -9.50 35.57 -3.75
CA LYS A 465 -10.52 35.84 -2.71
C LYS A 465 -11.61 34.78 -2.80
N PRO A 466 -11.41 33.58 -2.20
CA PRO A 466 -12.38 32.51 -2.26
C PRO A 466 -13.69 32.88 -1.56
N ARG A 467 -14.82 32.40 -2.11
CA ARG A 467 -16.12 32.47 -1.45
C ARG A 467 -16.09 31.75 -0.09
N GLY A 468 -16.80 32.25 0.90
CA GLY A 468 -16.64 31.84 2.31
C GLY A 468 -15.31 32.28 2.97
N GLY A 469 -14.60 33.28 2.41
CA GLY A 469 -13.45 33.94 3.02
C GLY A 469 -12.08 33.31 2.71
N SER A 470 -11.95 31.99 2.80
CA SER A 470 -10.72 31.28 2.40
C SER A 470 -10.97 29.83 1.97
N ALA A 471 -9.90 29.15 1.55
CA ALA A 471 -9.85 27.73 1.24
C ALA A 471 -8.79 27.06 2.14
N ALA A 472 -8.85 25.74 2.32
CA ALA A 472 -8.01 24.97 3.24
C ALA A 472 -6.60 24.64 2.69
N VAL A 473 -6.33 24.87 1.41
CA VAL A 473 -5.00 24.70 0.78
C VAL A 473 -3.87 25.37 1.59
N ASN A 474 -2.65 24.84 1.51
CA ASN A 474 -1.50 25.46 2.18
C ASN A 474 -1.41 26.97 1.85
N PRO A 475 -1.38 27.87 2.85
CA PRO A 475 -1.22 29.30 2.64
C PRO A 475 0.03 29.69 1.83
N GLY A 476 1.05 28.81 1.76
CA GLY A 476 2.21 28.96 0.88
C GLY A 476 1.86 29.17 -0.59
N TRP A 477 0.79 28.56 -1.09
CA TRP A 477 0.27 28.81 -2.45
C TRP A 477 0.08 30.29 -2.76
N ARG A 478 -0.31 31.09 -1.75
CA ARG A 478 -0.56 32.54 -1.92
C ARG A 478 0.72 33.38 -2.00
N LYS A 479 1.89 32.77 -1.80
CA LYS A 479 3.22 33.39 -1.93
C LYS A 479 4.02 32.86 -3.13
N SER A 480 3.58 31.74 -3.70
CA SER A 480 4.34 30.99 -4.70
C SER A 480 4.12 31.47 -6.13
N TYR A 481 5.07 31.08 -6.97
CA TYR A 481 5.06 31.23 -8.43
C TYR A 481 5.30 29.88 -9.09
N VAL A 482 6.28 29.14 -8.55
CA VAL A 482 6.70 27.83 -9.03
C VAL A 482 6.17 26.73 -8.10
N HIS A 483 5.66 25.67 -8.72
CA HIS A 483 5.58 24.36 -8.11
C HIS A 483 6.71 23.49 -8.68
N ALA A 484 7.67 23.12 -7.83
CA ALA A 484 8.82 22.32 -8.18
C ALA A 484 8.58 20.86 -7.78
N ILE A 485 8.91 19.91 -8.65
CA ILE A 485 8.64 18.48 -8.48
C ILE A 485 9.87 17.68 -8.97
N SER A 486 10.29 16.69 -8.19
CA SER A 486 11.20 15.63 -8.65
C SER A 486 10.51 14.29 -8.52
N GLY A 487 10.77 13.38 -9.45
CA GLY A 487 10.26 12.01 -9.45
C GLY A 487 11.42 11.02 -9.55
N GLU A 488 11.33 9.91 -8.82
CA GLU A 488 12.37 8.89 -8.75
C GLU A 488 11.73 7.50 -8.87
N ALA A 489 12.12 6.78 -9.92
CA ALA A 489 11.66 5.43 -10.20
C ALA A 489 12.45 4.40 -9.38
N PHE A 490 11.88 3.22 -9.17
CA PHE A 490 12.55 2.15 -8.42
C PHE A 490 12.04 0.77 -8.84
N GLU A 491 12.86 -0.25 -8.59
CA GLU A 491 12.57 -1.61 -9.02
C GLU A 491 11.43 -2.24 -8.17
N PRO A 492 10.45 -2.90 -8.79
CA PRO A 492 9.40 -3.66 -8.10
C PRO A 492 9.97 -4.67 -7.09
N PHE A 493 9.30 -4.80 -5.94
CA PHE A 493 9.69 -5.63 -4.78
C PHE A 493 11.08 -5.34 -4.15
N ASN A 494 11.93 -4.52 -4.78
CA ASN A 494 13.27 -4.23 -4.30
C ASN A 494 13.25 -3.16 -3.19
N LYS A 495 13.27 -3.61 -1.94
CA LYS A 495 13.27 -2.74 -0.75
C LYS A 495 14.44 -1.75 -0.72
N THR A 496 15.61 -2.13 -1.23
CA THR A 496 16.79 -1.27 -1.27
C THR A 496 16.63 -0.16 -2.31
N SER A 497 16.20 -0.50 -3.53
CA SER A 497 15.91 0.49 -4.59
C SER A 497 14.80 1.47 -4.14
N LYS A 498 13.72 0.96 -3.53
CA LYS A 498 12.67 1.78 -2.90
C LYS A 498 13.22 2.74 -1.84
N ALA A 499 14.11 2.29 -0.96
CA ALA A 499 14.68 3.10 0.11
C ALA A 499 15.62 4.19 -0.43
N GLU A 500 16.46 3.86 -1.40
CA GLU A 500 17.32 4.84 -2.08
C GLU A 500 16.48 5.87 -2.85
N ALA A 501 15.38 5.49 -3.51
CA ALA A 501 14.50 6.44 -4.18
C ALA A 501 13.88 7.49 -3.23
N VAL A 502 13.41 7.04 -2.05
CA VAL A 502 12.89 7.93 -1.00
C VAL A 502 13.98 8.86 -0.43
N LYS A 503 15.22 8.36 -0.35
CA LYS A 503 16.40 9.12 0.12
C LYS A 503 16.86 10.15 -0.92
N THR A 504 16.88 9.79 -2.21
CA THR A 504 17.13 10.69 -3.35
C THR A 504 16.14 11.85 -3.36
N LEU A 505 14.84 11.56 -3.31
CA LEU A 505 13.80 12.59 -3.30
C LEU A 505 13.89 13.51 -2.08
N ASN A 506 14.15 12.94 -0.89
CA ASN A 506 14.35 13.75 0.31
C ASN A 506 15.57 14.65 0.22
N ARG A 507 16.71 14.16 -0.29
CA ARG A 507 17.92 14.95 -0.54
C ARG A 507 17.67 16.05 -1.57
N SER A 508 16.90 15.78 -2.62
CA SER A 508 16.60 16.75 -3.67
C SER A 508 15.68 17.89 -3.20
N MET A 509 14.73 17.61 -2.29
CA MET A 509 13.82 18.63 -1.76
C MET A 509 14.35 19.39 -0.55
N GLU A 510 15.28 18.81 0.22
CA GLU A 510 15.79 19.41 1.46
C GLU A 510 16.37 20.83 1.31
N PRO A 511 17.13 21.18 0.24
CA PRO A 511 17.59 22.54 0.04
C PRO A 511 16.44 23.54 -0.13
N PHE A 512 15.36 23.12 -0.80
CA PHE A 512 14.15 23.93 -0.95
C PHE A 512 13.30 23.97 0.33
N ARG A 513 13.36 22.96 1.21
CA ARG A 513 12.77 23.06 2.56
C ARG A 513 13.46 24.15 3.39
N LYS A 514 14.80 24.20 3.34
CA LYS A 514 15.61 25.23 4.02
C LYS A 514 15.43 26.63 3.43
N LEU A 515 15.41 26.76 2.10
CA LEU A 515 15.24 28.03 1.39
C LEU A 515 13.80 28.57 1.45
N SER A 516 12.80 27.68 1.58
CA SER A 516 11.38 28.05 1.66
C SER A 516 10.67 27.23 2.77
N PRO A 517 10.93 27.55 4.05
CA PRO A 517 10.33 26.83 5.17
C PRO A 517 8.82 27.09 5.26
N ASN A 518 8.36 28.27 4.84
CA ASN A 518 7.00 28.78 5.06
C ASN A 518 6.03 28.57 3.86
N THR A 519 6.39 27.76 2.87
CA THR A 519 5.56 27.51 1.67
C THR A 519 4.97 26.10 1.60
N GLY A 520 5.74 25.08 2.00
CA GLY A 520 5.30 23.69 1.98
C GLY A 520 5.33 23.02 0.60
N ALA A 521 4.52 21.97 0.46
CA ALA A 521 4.40 21.07 -0.68
C ALA A 521 2.94 20.92 -1.10
N TYR A 522 2.68 20.39 -2.30
CA TYR A 522 1.32 20.17 -2.79
C TYR A 522 0.86 18.74 -2.50
N ILE A 523 -0.15 18.59 -1.65
CA ILE A 523 -0.68 17.30 -1.18
C ILE A 523 -1.11 16.30 -2.28
N ASN A 524 -1.32 16.71 -3.52
CA ASN A 524 -1.67 15.76 -4.58
C ASN A 524 -0.45 15.25 -5.35
N GLU A 525 0.68 15.94 -5.28
CA GLU A 525 1.92 15.63 -6.02
C GLU A 525 3.08 15.66 -5.01
N ALA A 526 3.05 14.77 -4.02
CA ALA A 526 3.96 14.78 -2.88
C ALA A 526 4.39 13.37 -2.44
N LEU A 527 5.47 13.34 -1.65
CA LEU A 527 6.03 12.11 -1.12
C LEU A 527 5.11 11.56 -0.01
N PRO A 528 4.74 10.27 -0.03
CA PRO A 528 3.96 9.66 1.06
C PRO A 528 4.67 9.70 2.42
N PHE A 529 6.00 9.88 2.40
CA PHE A 529 6.90 9.95 3.54
C PHE A 529 7.46 11.38 3.77
N GLU A 530 6.74 12.43 3.33
CA GLU A 530 7.20 13.82 3.51
C GLU A 530 7.41 14.14 5.01
N PRO A 531 8.61 14.61 5.41
CA PRO A 531 8.85 15.06 6.78
C PRO A 531 7.93 16.22 7.14
N ASP A 532 7.31 16.16 8.33
CA ASP A 532 6.34 17.17 8.79
C ASP A 532 5.19 17.40 7.78
N TRP A 533 4.67 16.30 7.20
CA TRP A 533 3.60 16.32 6.19
C TRP A 533 2.39 17.17 6.57
N GLN A 534 2.08 17.27 7.86
CA GLN A 534 1.04 18.15 8.41
C GLN A 534 1.25 19.61 8.00
N HIS A 535 2.42 20.19 8.31
CA HIS A 535 2.70 21.58 7.99
C HIS A 535 3.17 21.75 6.54
N ALA A 536 3.78 20.72 5.94
CA ALA A 536 4.11 20.72 4.51
C ALA A 536 2.84 20.82 3.64
N PHE A 537 1.75 20.12 3.96
CA PHE A 537 0.56 20.06 3.11
C PHE A 537 -0.50 21.12 3.42
N TRP A 538 -0.60 21.62 4.65
CA TRP A 538 -1.58 22.67 5.02
C TRP A 538 -1.01 23.84 5.82
N GLY A 539 0.20 23.74 6.34
CA GLY A 539 0.76 24.72 7.27
C GLY A 539 -0.18 24.95 8.45
N LYS A 540 -0.38 26.22 8.81
CA LYS A 540 -1.29 26.63 9.90
C LYS A 540 -2.77 26.22 9.74
N ASN A 541 -3.19 25.70 8.59
CA ASN A 541 -4.57 25.22 8.41
C ASN A 541 -4.78 23.82 9.02
N TYR A 542 -3.71 23.07 9.29
CA TYR A 542 -3.80 21.67 9.74
C TYR A 542 -4.65 21.50 11.00
N GLU A 543 -4.47 22.32 12.05
CA GLU A 543 -5.20 22.12 13.31
C GLU A 543 -6.71 22.37 13.19
N ARG A 544 -7.11 23.32 12.32
CA ARG A 544 -8.53 23.53 12.01
C ARG A 544 -9.09 22.35 11.21
N LEU A 545 -8.32 21.81 10.25
CA LEU A 545 -8.70 20.61 9.51
C LEU A 545 -8.84 19.40 10.42
N LEU A 546 -7.89 19.17 11.33
CA LEU A 546 -7.92 18.08 12.30
C LEU A 546 -9.12 18.20 13.24
N SER A 547 -9.43 19.40 13.72
CA SER A 547 -10.64 19.65 14.53
C SER A 547 -11.93 19.33 13.76
N ILE A 548 -12.06 19.80 12.51
CA ILE A 548 -13.22 19.50 11.66
C ILE A 548 -13.32 17.99 11.37
N LYS A 549 -12.19 17.33 11.10
CA LYS A 549 -12.11 15.87 10.88
C LYS A 549 -12.64 15.12 12.10
N ARG A 550 -12.14 15.42 13.30
CA ARG A 550 -12.54 14.73 14.54
C ARG A 550 -14.00 14.99 14.94
N ASN A 551 -14.57 16.14 14.55
CA ASN A 551 -15.99 16.44 14.74
C ASN A 551 -16.92 15.70 13.75
N VAL A 552 -16.45 15.42 12.52
CA VAL A 552 -17.26 14.84 11.43
C VAL A 552 -17.09 13.32 11.29
N ASP A 553 -15.93 12.81 11.70
CA ASP A 553 -15.52 11.40 11.62
C ASP A 553 -14.68 10.99 12.84
N PRO A 554 -15.29 10.89 14.04
CA PRO A 554 -14.58 10.51 15.26
C PRO A 554 -13.99 9.08 15.18
N ASP A 555 -14.62 8.20 14.40
CA ASP A 555 -14.30 6.75 14.31
C ASP A 555 -13.33 6.40 13.16
N ASP A 556 -12.79 7.41 12.46
CA ASP A 556 -11.97 7.29 11.25
C ASP A 556 -12.55 6.24 10.26
N VAL A 557 -13.80 6.45 9.83
CA VAL A 557 -14.43 5.66 8.76
C VAL A 557 -13.73 5.94 7.43
N LEU A 558 -13.44 7.21 7.16
CA LEU A 558 -12.59 7.65 6.07
C LEU A 558 -11.16 7.81 6.58
N TRP A 559 -10.36 6.75 6.47
CA TRP A 559 -9.01 6.72 7.03
C TRP A 559 -8.07 7.69 6.32
N PHE A 560 -7.31 8.47 7.10
CA PHE A 560 -6.44 9.51 6.55
C PHE A 560 -4.96 9.32 6.91
N LEU A 561 -4.09 9.47 5.89
CA LEU A 561 -2.63 9.63 5.84
C LEU A 561 -1.71 9.09 6.96
N LYS A 562 -2.16 8.12 7.75
CA LYS A 562 -1.32 7.26 8.62
C LYS A 562 -1.18 5.85 8.05
N TYR A 563 -1.52 5.67 6.76
CA TYR A 563 -1.63 4.36 6.12
C TYR A 563 -0.31 3.58 6.14
N LEU A 564 0.82 4.23 5.88
CA LEU A 564 2.09 3.52 5.70
C LEU A 564 2.75 3.13 7.03
N ASP A 565 2.55 3.90 8.10
CA ASP A 565 3.02 3.54 9.44
C ASP A 565 2.11 2.48 10.10
N ASP A 566 0.79 2.58 9.94
CA ASP A 566 -0.18 1.70 10.63
C ASP A 566 -0.51 0.40 9.88
N ALA A 567 -0.15 0.28 8.61
CA ALA A 567 -0.32 -0.99 7.86
C ALA A 567 0.55 -2.12 8.44
N ASP A 568 1.68 -1.78 9.06
CA ASP A 568 2.54 -2.72 9.78
C ASP A 568 2.09 -2.90 11.25
N GLU A 569 1.56 -1.85 11.92
CA GLU A 569 1.05 -1.97 13.30
C GLU A 569 -0.23 -2.83 13.42
N CYS A 570 -1.10 -2.84 12.41
CA CYS A 570 -2.37 -3.58 12.43
C CYS A 570 -2.33 -4.95 11.73
N GLN A 571 -1.15 -5.39 11.28
CA GLN A 571 -0.94 -6.81 10.96
C GLN A 571 -0.51 -7.54 12.22
N ASP A 572 -1.36 -8.43 12.75
CA ASP A 572 -1.00 -9.34 13.83
C ASP A 572 0.26 -10.13 13.46
N SER A 573 1.41 -9.69 14.00
CA SER A 573 2.72 -10.19 13.61
C SER A 573 2.99 -11.55 14.28
N ILE A 574 2.40 -12.62 13.73
CA ILE A 574 2.78 -14.01 14.07
C ILE A 574 4.15 -14.28 13.44
N ASN A 575 5.19 -13.72 14.05
CA ASN A 575 6.58 -13.91 13.70
C ASN A 575 7.15 -15.11 14.47
N VAL A 576 7.52 -16.16 13.75
CA VAL A 576 8.17 -17.34 14.32
C VAL A 576 9.66 -17.03 14.52
N LYS A 577 10.12 -16.93 15.77
CA LYS A 577 11.54 -16.75 16.07
C LYS A 577 12.33 -18.05 15.86
N ARG A 578 13.34 -18.02 14.99
CA ARG A 578 14.27 -19.14 14.69
C ARG A 578 15.33 -19.31 15.81
N SER A 579 14.93 -19.56 17.07
CA SER A 579 15.89 -19.65 18.20
C SER A 579 15.48 -20.65 19.29
N ALA A 580 15.77 -21.93 19.08
CA ALA A 580 15.69 -22.98 20.10
C ALA A 580 16.92 -23.88 20.00
N TYR A 581 17.68 -24.04 21.09
CA TYR A 581 19.02 -24.66 21.10
C TYR A 581 19.12 -25.92 22.01
N TRP A 582 20.37 -26.32 22.33
CA TRP A 582 20.86 -27.41 23.20
C TRP A 582 21.04 -28.80 22.52
N CYS A 583 22.23 -29.45 22.43
CA CYS A 583 23.63 -29.05 22.71
C CYS A 583 24.71 -30.08 22.23
N TYR A 584 25.67 -29.68 21.35
CA TYR A 584 27.12 -30.08 21.25
C TYR A 584 27.57 -31.52 20.83
N CYS A 585 28.71 -31.85 20.16
CA CYS A 585 29.59 -31.21 19.11
C CYS A 585 30.82 -32.11 18.69
N GLY A 586 31.08 -32.30 17.37
CA GLY A 586 32.43 -32.44 16.71
C GLY A 586 33.15 -33.83 16.61
N PRO A 587 34.19 -34.00 15.75
CA PRO A 587 34.83 -33.07 14.78
C PRO A 587 34.89 -33.54 13.28
N LEU A 588 35.51 -32.72 12.41
CA LEU A 588 35.54 -32.76 10.93
C LEU A 588 36.46 -33.82 10.26
N LEU A 589 36.34 -34.01 8.91
CA LEU A 589 37.42 -33.78 7.91
C LEU A 589 36.97 -33.88 6.41
N ASP A 590 37.84 -33.43 5.49
CA ASP A 590 37.58 -32.95 4.10
C ASP A 590 37.48 -33.99 2.93
N PRO A 591 36.98 -33.57 1.72
CA PRO A 591 36.70 -34.43 0.55
C PRO A 591 37.68 -34.26 -0.65
N PRO A 592 37.46 -35.02 -1.74
CA PRO A 592 37.81 -34.60 -3.10
C PRO A 592 36.55 -34.49 -4.01
N GLY A 593 36.29 -33.31 -4.60
CA GLY A 593 35.11 -32.98 -5.42
C GLY A 593 35.21 -33.39 -6.90
N PRO A 594 34.71 -32.60 -7.91
CA PRO A 594 33.96 -31.31 -7.88
C PRO A 594 32.55 -31.40 -8.54
N SER A 595 31.64 -30.41 -8.54
CA SER A 595 31.40 -29.19 -7.72
C SER A 595 29.95 -28.70 -7.96
N LEU A 596 29.25 -28.23 -6.91
CA LEU A 596 27.94 -27.53 -6.97
C LEU A 596 28.11 -26.03 -6.58
N PRO A 597 27.07 -25.17 -6.70
CA PRO A 597 27.17 -23.72 -6.46
C PRO A 597 27.72 -23.30 -5.10
N VAL A 598 28.23 -22.06 -5.05
CA VAL A 598 29.31 -21.65 -4.14
C VAL A 598 28.89 -21.41 -2.69
N ASN A 599 27.62 -21.14 -2.39
CA ASN A 599 27.13 -20.99 -1.02
C ASN A 599 25.62 -21.27 -0.90
N PHE A 600 25.17 -21.45 0.35
CA PHE A 600 23.77 -21.73 0.69
C PHE A 600 22.86 -20.49 0.68
N TYR A 601 23.41 -19.29 0.86
CA TYR A 601 22.67 -18.02 0.89
C TYR A 601 21.87 -17.78 -0.40
N ASP A 602 22.48 -18.08 -1.55
CA ASP A 602 21.86 -17.97 -2.87
C ASP A 602 20.73 -18.99 -3.12
N PHE A 603 20.65 -20.04 -2.29
CA PHE A 603 19.57 -21.04 -2.26
C PHE A 603 18.47 -20.67 -1.25
N GLU A 604 18.83 -20.15 -0.06
CA GLU A 604 17.85 -19.72 0.96
C GLU A 604 16.94 -18.57 0.46
N ALA A 605 17.53 -17.61 -0.26
CA ALA A 605 16.84 -16.42 -0.75
C ALA A 605 15.62 -16.71 -1.65
N GLN A 606 15.52 -17.93 -2.19
CA GLN A 606 14.45 -18.35 -3.12
C GLN A 606 13.27 -19.06 -2.42
N VAL A 607 13.38 -19.38 -1.11
CA VAL A 607 12.43 -20.29 -0.43
C VAL A 607 11.58 -19.61 0.66
N PHE A 608 12.03 -18.50 1.27
CA PHE A 608 11.36 -17.86 2.42
C PHE A 608 10.92 -16.40 2.20
N THR A 609 10.30 -16.10 1.07
CA THR A 609 9.90 -14.73 0.69
C THR A 609 8.51 -14.29 1.17
N ASP A 610 7.61 -15.21 1.54
CA ASP A 610 6.18 -14.92 1.78
C ASP A 610 5.62 -15.41 3.14
N SER A 611 4.47 -14.84 3.53
CA SER A 611 3.79 -15.19 4.79
C SER A 611 3.20 -16.61 4.78
N ILE A 612 3.57 -17.41 5.79
CA ILE A 612 3.02 -18.76 6.04
C ILE A 612 1.48 -18.77 6.21
N ARG A 613 0.89 -17.63 6.61
CA ARG A 613 -0.57 -17.45 6.78
C ARG A 613 -1.35 -17.86 5.53
N SER A 614 -0.82 -17.56 4.35
CA SER A 614 -1.45 -17.85 3.05
C SER A 614 -1.72 -19.33 2.81
N LYS A 615 -0.83 -20.22 3.30
CA LYS A 615 -0.97 -21.68 3.20
C LYS A 615 -1.58 -22.31 4.45
N LEU A 616 -1.31 -21.73 5.63
CA LEU A 616 -1.81 -22.24 6.91
C LEU A 616 -3.33 -22.07 7.07
N ILE A 617 -3.92 -20.93 6.69
CA ILE A 617 -5.37 -20.70 6.87
C ILE A 617 -6.22 -21.69 6.04
N PRO A 618 -5.97 -21.90 4.73
CA PRO A 618 -6.69 -22.91 3.96
C PRO A 618 -6.55 -24.33 4.54
N PHE A 619 -5.35 -24.70 5.00
CA PHE A 619 -5.10 -25.99 5.65
C PHE A 619 -5.90 -26.15 6.95
N LEU A 620 -5.93 -25.14 7.82
CA LEU A 620 -6.72 -25.18 9.05
C LEU A 620 -8.23 -25.25 8.77
N GLY A 621 -8.71 -24.59 7.71
CA GLY A 621 -10.09 -24.72 7.23
C GLY A 621 -10.42 -26.15 6.78
N TYR A 622 -9.52 -26.77 6.02
CA TYR A 622 -9.65 -28.18 5.61
C TYR A 622 -9.70 -29.13 6.81
N ILE A 623 -8.76 -29.01 7.76
CA ILE A 623 -8.73 -29.85 8.97
C ILE A 623 -9.99 -29.67 9.82
N ASN A 624 -10.46 -28.44 10.02
CA ASN A 624 -11.70 -28.19 10.77
C ASN A 624 -12.90 -28.88 10.10
N ASN A 625 -13.04 -28.76 8.78
CA ASN A 625 -14.13 -29.38 8.04
C ASN A 625 -14.05 -30.92 8.10
N LEU A 626 -12.85 -31.50 7.96
CA LEU A 626 -12.60 -32.94 8.07
C LEU A 626 -12.98 -33.50 9.44
N LEU A 627 -12.65 -32.78 10.52
CA LEU A 627 -12.95 -33.22 11.89
C LEU A 627 -14.45 -33.08 12.23
N VAL A 628 -15.09 -32.00 11.79
CA VAL A 628 -16.53 -31.77 11.97
C VAL A 628 -17.36 -32.82 11.23
N ASP A 629 -16.98 -33.18 9.99
CA ASP A 629 -17.62 -34.27 9.22
C ASP A 629 -17.50 -35.64 9.92
N LYS A 630 -16.45 -35.84 10.72
CA LYS A 630 -16.24 -37.05 11.53
C LYS A 630 -16.79 -36.94 12.96
N GLY A 631 -17.58 -35.91 13.26
CA GLY A 631 -18.30 -35.74 14.52
C GLY A 631 -17.47 -35.18 15.68
N PHE A 632 -16.20 -34.82 15.45
CA PHE A 632 -15.37 -34.18 16.46
C PHE A 632 -15.68 -32.68 16.54
N LYS A 633 -15.85 -32.16 17.76
CA LYS A 633 -16.13 -30.75 18.03
C LYS A 633 -14.94 -30.01 18.61
N ASP A 634 -14.05 -30.73 19.30
CA ASP A 634 -12.87 -30.19 19.94
C ASP A 634 -11.63 -30.96 19.47
N TYR A 635 -10.52 -30.24 19.32
CA TYR A 635 -9.23 -30.82 18.98
C TYR A 635 -8.08 -29.97 19.49
N PHE A 636 -6.97 -30.63 19.83
CA PHE A 636 -5.71 -29.98 20.18
C PHE A 636 -4.78 -29.95 18.96
N LEU A 637 -4.11 -28.81 18.75
CA LEU A 637 -3.26 -28.54 17.58
C LEU A 637 -1.85 -28.14 18.04
N THR A 638 -0.82 -28.72 17.42
CA THR A 638 0.57 -28.27 17.56
C THR A 638 1.14 -27.90 16.20
N ILE A 639 1.90 -26.81 16.13
CA ILE A 639 2.67 -26.39 14.95
C ILE A 639 4.14 -26.23 15.40
N ARG A 640 5.07 -26.86 14.69
CA ARG A 640 6.50 -26.86 15.01
C ARG A 640 7.30 -26.41 13.79
N ALA A 641 8.23 -25.46 13.96
CA ALA A 641 9.11 -24.95 12.91
C ALA A 641 10.57 -25.19 13.28
N THR A 642 11.38 -25.74 12.38
CA THR A 642 12.69 -26.36 12.72
C THR A 642 13.70 -26.30 11.55
N THR A 643 15.00 -26.24 11.84
CA THR A 643 16.11 -26.32 10.86
C THR A 643 16.48 -27.79 10.53
N PRO A 644 16.74 -28.17 9.26
CA PRO A 644 17.17 -29.52 8.79
C PRO A 644 18.48 -30.14 9.32
N THR A 645 18.78 -31.38 8.88
CA THR A 645 20.06 -32.14 8.93
C THR A 645 20.14 -33.24 7.87
N HIS A 646 21.35 -33.79 7.69
CA HIS A 646 21.65 -35.07 7.03
C HIS A 646 21.95 -36.25 8.00
N GLU A 647 22.01 -36.03 9.32
CA GLU A 647 22.25 -37.07 10.35
C GLU A 647 21.14 -38.17 10.39
N PHE A 648 20.05 -37.99 9.65
CA PHE A 648 18.84 -38.82 9.68
C PHE A 648 18.31 -39.16 8.27
N ASP A 649 19.20 -39.29 7.28
CA ASP A 649 18.88 -39.86 5.96
C ASP A 649 18.62 -41.39 6.01
N GLN A 650 18.25 -41.92 7.19
CA GLN A 650 17.81 -43.29 7.47
C GLN A 650 16.47 -43.30 8.25
N PRO A 651 15.49 -44.14 7.89
CA PRO A 651 14.17 -44.15 8.52
C PRO A 651 14.16 -44.48 10.02
N ARG A 652 13.89 -43.48 10.87
CA ARG A 652 13.75 -43.66 12.32
C ARG A 652 12.30 -43.93 12.74
N TRP A 653 11.85 -45.14 12.48
CA TRP A 653 10.50 -45.62 12.75
C TRP A 653 10.12 -45.59 14.24
N HIS A 654 8.94 -45.06 14.55
CA HIS A 654 8.37 -45.06 15.90
C HIS A 654 6.84 -44.84 15.87
N THR A 655 6.24 -44.75 17.06
CA THR A 655 4.80 -44.49 17.29
C THR A 655 4.58 -43.49 18.42
N ASP A 656 3.52 -42.70 18.30
CA ASP A 656 3.16 -41.62 19.23
C ASP A 656 2.49 -42.08 20.54
N GLU A 657 2.84 -43.25 21.06
CA GLU A 657 2.14 -43.89 22.19
C GLU A 657 2.02 -43.02 23.46
N LEU A 658 2.99 -42.14 23.69
CA LEU A 658 3.01 -41.17 24.79
C LEU A 658 1.82 -40.18 24.77
N PHE A 659 1.25 -39.89 23.60
CA PHE A 659 0.03 -39.08 23.51
C PHE A 659 -1.17 -39.81 24.11
N PHE A 660 -1.27 -41.13 23.87
CA PHE A 660 -2.45 -41.95 24.14
C PHE A 660 -2.45 -42.64 25.52
N THR A 661 -1.45 -42.40 26.37
CA THR A 661 -1.47 -42.87 27.77
C THR A 661 -2.42 -42.02 28.64
N THR A 662 -3.15 -42.65 29.56
CA THR A 662 -4.00 -41.95 30.54
C THR A 662 -3.23 -41.44 31.76
N ASP A 663 -2.00 -41.90 31.94
CA ASP A 663 -1.22 -41.68 33.15
C ASP A 663 -0.74 -40.23 33.24
N VAL A 664 -1.24 -39.52 34.26
CA VAL A 664 -0.75 -38.19 34.63
C VAL A 664 0.55 -38.38 35.38
N LEU A 665 1.69 -38.02 34.76
CA LEU A 665 2.98 -37.98 35.45
C LEU A 665 2.95 -36.91 36.55
N PRO A 666 2.95 -37.27 37.86
CA PRO A 666 2.77 -36.30 38.93
C PRO A 666 4.09 -35.61 39.22
N GLY A 667 4.19 -34.34 38.84
CA GLY A 667 5.42 -33.55 39.01
C GLY A 667 6.45 -33.84 37.92
N THR A 668 6.82 -32.82 37.16
CA THR A 668 8.00 -32.91 36.31
C THR A 668 9.23 -33.16 37.20
N ARG A 669 10.03 -34.17 36.83
CA ARG A 669 11.22 -34.73 37.53
C ARG A 669 10.92 -35.93 38.47
N LEU A 670 11.47 -37.09 38.09
CA LEU A 670 11.79 -38.30 38.89
C LEU A 670 10.64 -39.23 39.34
N GLY A 671 10.88 -40.55 39.21
CA GLY A 671 10.38 -41.51 40.21
C GLY A 671 9.48 -42.69 39.77
N LEU A 672 9.76 -43.41 38.68
CA LEU A 672 9.23 -44.77 38.49
C LEU A 672 10.30 -45.72 37.93
N LYS A 673 10.40 -46.91 38.52
CA LYS A 673 11.11 -48.06 37.90
C LYS A 673 10.41 -48.43 36.60
N SER A 674 11.16 -48.96 35.63
CA SER A 674 10.63 -49.47 34.36
C SER A 674 9.83 -50.78 34.51
N GLN A 675 8.85 -50.82 35.42
CA GLN A 675 7.92 -51.93 35.49
C GLN A 675 6.96 -51.86 34.30
N HIS A 676 6.81 -52.98 33.59
CA HIS A 676 5.76 -53.22 32.61
C HIS A 676 4.37 -53.23 33.30
N GLN A 677 3.87 -52.06 33.69
CA GLN A 677 2.45 -51.94 34.01
C GLN A 677 1.64 -52.12 32.72
N LYS A 678 0.69 -53.06 32.76
CA LYS A 678 -0.23 -53.30 31.65
C LYS A 678 -1.02 -52.02 31.40
N HIS A 679 -0.68 -51.29 30.34
CA HIS A 679 -1.38 -50.10 29.91
C HIS A 679 -2.90 -50.35 29.89
N HIS A 680 -3.62 -49.69 30.80
CA HIS A 680 -5.08 -49.71 30.84
C HIS A 680 -5.65 -49.42 29.44
N LYS A 681 -6.82 -49.99 29.13
CA LYS A 681 -7.52 -49.65 27.90
C LYS A 681 -7.97 -48.20 28.00
N ASN A 682 -7.26 -47.31 27.33
CA ASN A 682 -7.78 -45.97 27.05
C ASN A 682 -8.99 -46.16 26.13
N THR A 683 -10.12 -45.53 26.48
CA THR A 683 -11.36 -45.54 25.67
C THR A 683 -11.51 -44.27 24.84
N GLY A 684 -10.47 -43.41 24.84
CA GLY A 684 -10.47 -42.06 24.28
C GLY A 684 -9.38 -41.82 23.25
N THR A 685 -9.73 -41.03 22.24
CA THR A 685 -8.84 -40.41 21.24
C THR A 685 -7.80 -41.30 20.54
N ASP A 686 -8.22 -42.42 19.94
CA ASP A 686 -7.37 -43.23 19.02
C ASP A 686 -7.04 -42.54 17.67
N TRP A 687 -6.89 -41.21 17.66
CA TRP A 687 -6.65 -40.39 16.48
C TRP A 687 -5.62 -39.31 16.81
N LYS A 688 -4.48 -39.38 16.14
CA LYS A 688 -3.58 -38.24 15.88
C LYS A 688 -3.39 -38.15 14.37
N ILE A 689 -3.55 -36.95 13.82
CA ILE A 689 -3.23 -36.60 12.43
C ILE A 689 -1.87 -35.91 12.42
N CYS A 690 -0.94 -36.41 11.61
CA CYS A 690 0.39 -35.83 11.41
C CYS A 690 0.56 -35.42 9.95
N THR A 691 1.14 -34.24 9.68
CA THR A 691 1.49 -33.83 8.30
C THR A 691 2.58 -32.76 8.26
N THR A 692 3.28 -32.65 7.11
CA THR A 692 4.25 -31.57 6.82
C THR A 692 3.56 -30.52 5.95
N LEU A 693 3.65 -29.23 6.32
CA LEU A 693 3.16 -28.12 5.49
C LEU A 693 4.28 -27.54 4.59
N PHE A 694 5.54 -27.61 5.04
CA PHE A 694 6.74 -27.20 4.32
C PHE A 694 7.94 -28.05 4.73
N GLY A 695 8.82 -28.39 3.79
CA GLY A 695 9.97 -29.30 3.99
C GLY A 695 9.67 -30.76 3.61
N PRO A 696 10.62 -31.70 3.82
CA PRO A 696 10.43 -33.10 3.46
C PRO A 696 9.26 -33.76 4.21
N SER A 697 8.55 -34.61 3.50
CA SER A 697 7.38 -35.34 3.97
C SER A 697 7.76 -36.45 4.97
N THR A 698 6.94 -36.68 5.99
CA THR A 698 7.09 -37.83 6.91
C THR A 698 6.90 -39.13 6.11
N LEU A 699 7.74 -40.15 6.35
CA LEU A 699 7.58 -41.48 5.75
C LEU A 699 6.68 -42.36 6.62
N PHE A 700 5.82 -43.15 5.98
CA PHE A 700 4.89 -44.06 6.65
C PHE A 700 4.99 -45.46 6.05
N ILE A 701 4.91 -46.50 6.87
CA ILE A 701 4.77 -47.88 6.37
C ILE A 701 3.42 -47.98 5.60
N PRO A 702 3.36 -48.61 4.42
CA PRO A 702 2.11 -48.81 3.68
C PRO A 702 1.04 -49.49 4.54
N ALA A 703 -0.23 -49.09 4.36
CA ALA A 703 -1.33 -49.53 5.23
C ALA A 703 -1.49 -51.07 5.32
N SER A 704 -1.12 -51.80 4.26
CA SER A 704 -1.10 -53.27 4.21
C SER A 704 -0.08 -53.92 5.15
N HIS A 705 1.03 -53.24 5.46
CA HIS A 705 2.13 -53.76 6.27
C HIS A 705 2.11 -53.25 7.73
N GLN A 706 1.27 -52.26 8.04
CA GLN A 706 1.15 -51.65 9.37
C GLN A 706 0.99 -52.66 10.54
N PRO A 707 0.15 -53.71 10.47
CA PRO A 707 0.02 -54.67 11.57
C PRO A 707 1.30 -55.47 11.84
N SER A 708 2.06 -55.79 10.78
CA SER A 708 3.34 -56.50 10.89
C SER A 708 4.44 -55.60 11.41
N ALA A 709 4.50 -54.36 10.94
CA ALA A 709 5.45 -53.34 11.40
C ALA A 709 5.27 -53.01 12.88
N ARG A 710 4.01 -52.93 13.36
CA ARG A 710 3.68 -52.79 14.79
C ARG A 710 4.25 -53.90 15.64
N LYS A 711 4.05 -55.16 15.23
CA LYS A 711 4.55 -56.32 15.97
C LYS A 711 6.08 -56.37 16.02
N ALA A 712 6.75 -55.99 14.93
CA ALA A 712 8.21 -55.83 14.90
C ALA A 712 8.69 -54.73 15.87
N GLN A 713 7.99 -53.60 15.92
CA GLN A 713 8.30 -52.49 16.82
C GLN A 713 8.13 -52.85 18.30
N GLU A 714 7.05 -53.56 18.66
CA GLU A 714 6.84 -54.04 20.03
C GLU A 714 7.94 -55.03 20.45
N ALA A 715 8.39 -55.90 19.54
CA ALA A 715 9.50 -56.82 19.77
C ALA A 715 10.84 -56.10 19.97
N ALA A 716 11.21 -55.19 19.05
CA ALA A 716 12.44 -54.39 19.13
C ALA A 716 12.52 -53.53 20.40
N ARG A 717 11.36 -53.02 20.87
CA ARG A 717 11.29 -52.30 22.14
C ARG A 717 11.50 -53.19 23.35
N GLY A 718 11.04 -54.45 23.30
CA GLY A 718 11.23 -55.44 24.35
C GLY A 718 12.65 -56.01 24.42
N SER A 719 13.33 -56.16 23.27
CA SER A 719 14.74 -56.60 23.19
C SER A 719 15.71 -55.54 23.73
N ALA A 720 15.50 -54.27 23.37
CA ALA A 720 16.38 -53.15 23.75
C ALA A 720 16.10 -52.56 25.14
N SER A 721 14.97 -52.88 25.78
CA SER A 721 14.64 -52.35 27.11
C SER A 721 15.46 -53.01 28.23
N THR A 722 16.18 -52.21 29.00
CA THR A 722 16.95 -52.63 30.18
C THR A 722 16.48 -51.89 31.43
N GLU A 723 16.44 -52.55 32.60
CA GLU A 723 16.06 -51.90 33.87
C GLU A 723 17.07 -50.83 34.29
N HIS A 724 16.59 -49.63 34.59
CA HIS A 724 17.40 -48.52 35.13
C HIS A 724 16.52 -47.48 35.83
N GLU A 725 17.13 -46.61 36.65
CA GLU A 725 16.46 -45.46 37.26
C GLU A 725 16.75 -44.17 36.49
N CYS A 726 15.73 -43.33 36.27
CA CYS A 726 15.83 -42.09 35.51
C CYS A 726 15.73 -40.84 36.40
N VAL A 727 16.81 -40.06 36.45
CA VAL A 727 16.75 -38.62 36.81
C VAL A 727 16.17 -37.80 35.66
N SER A 728 15.82 -36.53 35.91
CA SER A 728 14.98 -35.69 35.05
C SER A 728 15.58 -35.18 33.72
N ILE A 729 16.69 -35.76 33.28
CA ILE A 729 17.27 -35.57 31.95
C ILE A 729 17.37 -36.98 31.38
N ARG A 730 16.88 -37.18 30.14
CA ARG A 730 16.82 -38.47 29.44
C ARG A 730 18.14 -39.22 29.66
N CYS A 731 18.12 -40.22 30.55
CA CYS A 731 19.38 -40.81 31.00
C CYS A 731 20.01 -41.62 29.87
N VAL A 732 21.31 -41.87 29.97
CA VAL A 732 22.07 -42.56 28.91
C VAL A 732 21.47 -43.93 28.59
N GLY A 733 20.92 -44.66 29.57
CA GLY A 733 20.17 -45.90 29.34
C GLY A 733 18.90 -45.73 28.51
N CYS A 734 18.05 -44.74 28.83
CA CYS A 734 16.87 -44.38 28.03
C CYS A 734 17.23 -43.90 26.61
N ALA A 735 18.36 -43.21 26.44
CA ALA A 735 18.83 -42.77 25.14
C ALA A 735 19.34 -43.96 24.31
N ALA A 736 20.30 -44.72 24.84
CA ALA A 736 20.88 -45.88 24.18
C ALA A 736 19.84 -46.97 23.84
N ALA A 737 18.88 -47.23 24.74
CA ALA A 737 17.77 -48.14 24.44
C ALA A 737 16.89 -47.60 23.30
N ALA A 738 16.56 -46.30 23.31
CA ALA A 738 15.76 -45.71 22.22
C ALA A 738 16.49 -45.73 20.87
N ASP A 739 17.81 -45.60 20.86
CA ASP A 739 18.63 -45.66 19.64
C ASP A 739 18.83 -47.11 19.17
N ALA A 740 19.07 -48.08 20.07
CA ALA A 740 19.06 -49.51 19.73
C ALA A 740 17.72 -49.97 19.12
N VAL A 741 16.57 -49.49 19.65
CA VAL A 741 15.25 -49.71 19.05
C VAL A 741 15.18 -49.15 17.62
N ARG A 742 15.76 -47.96 17.37
CA ARG A 742 15.72 -47.31 16.06
C ARG A 742 16.58 -48.07 15.04
N ASP A 743 17.76 -48.53 15.44
CA ASP A 743 18.68 -49.29 14.57
C ASP A 743 18.09 -50.67 14.21
N GLU A 744 17.50 -51.36 15.20
CA GLU A 744 16.77 -52.62 14.96
C GLU A 744 15.58 -52.38 14.01
N LEU A 745 14.80 -51.31 14.23
CA LEU A 745 13.64 -51.00 13.38
C LEU A 745 13.99 -50.53 11.97
N ALA A 746 15.07 -49.77 11.80
CA ALA A 746 15.55 -49.38 10.47
C ALA A 746 15.81 -50.62 9.61
N THR A 747 16.42 -51.65 10.21
CA THR A 747 16.71 -52.94 9.58
C THR A 747 15.45 -53.79 9.37
N VAL A 748 14.63 -53.98 10.41
CA VAL A 748 13.49 -54.91 10.39
C VAL A 748 12.33 -54.38 9.54
N LEU A 749 12.21 -53.07 9.35
CA LEU A 749 11.11 -52.45 8.62
C LEU A 749 11.43 -52.07 7.17
N GLU A 750 12.71 -52.08 6.76
CA GLU A 750 13.14 -51.86 5.37
C GLU A 750 12.34 -52.70 4.34
N PRO A 751 12.07 -54.02 4.55
CA PRO A 751 11.32 -54.83 3.58
C PRO A 751 9.84 -54.47 3.43
N PHE A 752 9.28 -53.63 4.30
CA PHE A 752 7.88 -53.19 4.22
C PHE A 752 7.68 -51.95 3.34
N GLY A 753 8.77 -51.27 2.93
CA GLY A 753 8.72 -50.06 2.12
C GLY A 753 8.17 -48.84 2.86
N ALA A 754 8.02 -47.72 2.13
CA ALA A 754 7.54 -46.46 2.67
C ALA A 754 6.70 -45.67 1.66
N GLU A 755 5.69 -44.97 2.16
CA GLU A 755 4.85 -44.01 1.44
C GLU A 755 5.04 -42.59 1.99
N THR A 756 4.86 -41.57 1.13
CA THR A 756 4.99 -40.17 1.53
C THR A 756 4.26 -39.22 0.58
N ALA A 757 4.04 -37.97 1.00
CA ALA A 757 3.37 -36.94 0.19
C ALA A 757 4.33 -36.35 -0.86
N GLY A 758 3.85 -36.13 -2.09
CA GLY A 758 4.58 -35.39 -3.12
C GLY A 758 4.74 -33.90 -2.80
N ILE A 759 5.54 -33.20 -3.63
CA ILE A 759 5.78 -31.76 -3.44
C ILE A 759 4.48 -30.98 -3.63
N GLY A 760 4.03 -30.30 -2.56
CA GLY A 760 2.78 -29.53 -2.55
C GLY A 760 1.55 -30.35 -2.14
N GLU A 761 1.70 -31.64 -1.86
CA GLU A 761 0.63 -32.50 -1.36
C GLU A 761 0.65 -32.56 0.18
N CYS A 762 -0.52 -32.76 0.79
CA CYS A 762 -0.63 -33.03 2.23
C CYS A 762 -1.24 -34.41 2.44
N THR A 763 -0.47 -35.34 3.01
CA THR A 763 -1.02 -36.65 3.41
C THR A 763 -1.42 -36.64 4.89
N VAL A 764 -2.54 -37.29 5.18
CA VAL A 764 -3.15 -37.40 6.51
C VAL A 764 -3.14 -38.86 6.92
N PHE A 765 -2.40 -39.19 7.99
CA PHE A 765 -2.35 -40.52 8.57
C PHE A 765 -2.95 -40.53 9.96
N ARG A 766 -3.60 -41.64 10.34
CA ARG A 766 -4.10 -41.89 11.69
C ARG A 766 -3.02 -42.61 12.51
N VAL A 767 -2.59 -42.01 13.62
CA VAL A 767 -1.82 -42.70 14.67
C VAL A 767 -2.75 -43.04 15.85
N GLY A 768 -2.50 -44.16 16.51
CA GLY A 768 -3.34 -44.79 17.54
C GLY A 768 -2.72 -46.13 17.99
N ARG A 769 -3.39 -46.89 18.88
CA ARG A 769 -2.78 -48.08 19.51
C ARG A 769 -2.86 -49.37 18.69
N GLU A 770 -4.04 -49.73 18.18
CA GLU A 770 -4.27 -51.02 17.49
C GLU A 770 -4.19 -50.93 15.95
N TYR A 771 -4.41 -49.73 15.39
CA TYR A 771 -4.49 -49.49 13.93
C TYR A 771 -3.68 -48.26 13.47
N GLY A 772 -2.77 -47.76 14.31
CA GLY A 772 -2.08 -46.51 14.04
C GLY A 772 -0.83 -46.69 13.18
N ALA A 773 -0.53 -45.71 12.35
CA ALA A 773 0.65 -45.74 11.49
C ALA A 773 1.98 -45.76 12.27
N VAL A 774 2.86 -46.69 11.94
CA VAL A 774 4.31 -46.64 12.15
C VAL A 774 4.88 -45.66 11.12
N HIS A 775 5.62 -44.66 11.61
CA HIS A 775 6.13 -43.55 10.80
C HIS A 775 7.54 -43.15 11.23
N SER A 776 8.29 -42.48 10.36
CA SER A 776 9.60 -41.92 10.69
C SER A 776 9.58 -40.40 10.65
N GLU A 777 10.04 -39.76 11.71
CA GLU A 777 10.30 -38.31 11.73
C GLU A 777 11.76 -38.04 11.32
N PRO A 778 12.02 -37.23 10.27
CA PRO A 778 13.37 -36.73 9.96
C PRO A 778 13.82 -35.70 11.01
N CYS A 779 15.13 -35.57 11.22
CA CYS A 779 15.71 -34.72 12.29
C CYS A 779 16.21 -33.35 11.81
N MET A 780 17.01 -32.67 12.66
CA MET A 780 16.98 -31.20 12.80
C MET A 780 18.30 -30.54 13.28
N SER A 781 19.43 -31.04 12.81
CA SER A 781 20.85 -30.78 13.21
C SER A 781 21.86 -30.66 12.02
N GLU A 782 21.68 -29.74 11.05
CA GLU A 782 22.65 -29.12 10.07
C GLU A 782 22.07 -28.84 8.65
N GLY A 783 21.77 -27.58 8.33
CA GLY A 783 21.43 -27.09 6.97
C GLY A 783 20.20 -26.15 6.94
N ASP A 784 20.29 -25.01 6.26
CA ASP A 784 19.40 -23.84 6.47
C ASP A 784 18.05 -23.83 5.67
N SER A 785 17.33 -24.95 5.53
CA SER A 785 16.01 -24.98 4.84
C SER A 785 14.82 -25.38 5.73
N GLY A 786 14.28 -24.42 6.50
CA GLY A 786 13.28 -24.66 7.55
C GLY A 786 12.04 -25.51 7.18
N ARG A 787 11.69 -26.47 8.05
CA ARG A 787 10.48 -27.31 7.98
C ARG A 787 9.36 -26.73 8.84
N VAL A 788 8.09 -26.95 8.46
CA VAL A 788 6.92 -26.74 9.33
C VAL A 788 6.06 -28.00 9.40
N PHE A 789 5.92 -28.53 10.62
CA PHE A 789 5.21 -29.78 10.94
C PHE A 789 3.97 -29.50 11.80
N ILE A 790 2.89 -30.24 11.57
CA ILE A 790 1.60 -30.04 12.25
C ILE A 790 1.08 -31.38 12.77
N ASN A 791 0.66 -31.39 14.05
CA ASN A 791 -0.12 -32.50 14.63
C ASN A 791 -1.49 -32.01 15.09
N VAL A 792 -2.52 -32.83 14.88
CA VAL A 792 -3.89 -32.60 15.33
C VAL A 792 -4.38 -33.80 16.12
N VAL A 793 -4.88 -33.59 17.34
CA VAL A 793 -5.43 -34.63 18.22
C VAL A 793 -6.88 -34.28 18.55
N PRO A 794 -7.88 -34.84 17.85
CA PRO A 794 -9.29 -34.63 18.19
C PRO A 794 -9.69 -35.42 19.44
N GLY A 795 -10.67 -34.89 20.19
CA GLY A 795 -11.18 -35.53 21.40
C GLY A 795 -12.31 -34.79 22.08
N THR A 796 -12.79 -35.32 23.19
CA THR A 796 -13.67 -34.61 24.11
C THR A 796 -12.90 -33.56 24.91
N GLU A 797 -13.59 -32.53 25.37
CA GLU A 797 -13.03 -31.47 26.22
C GLU A 797 -12.22 -32.02 27.42
N ASP A 798 -12.67 -33.08 28.08
CA ASP A 798 -11.98 -33.64 29.26
C ASP A 798 -10.71 -34.44 28.89
N GLU A 799 -10.73 -35.18 27.78
CA GLU A 799 -9.52 -35.83 27.23
C GLU A 799 -8.46 -34.79 26.84
N LEU A 800 -8.88 -33.70 26.20
CA LEU A 800 -7.99 -32.61 25.80
C LEU A 800 -7.47 -31.82 27.01
N LYS A 801 -8.29 -31.58 28.05
CA LYS A 801 -7.83 -31.03 29.34
C LYS A 801 -6.79 -31.91 30.02
N VAL A 802 -6.88 -33.24 29.91
CA VAL A 802 -5.86 -34.15 30.44
C VAL A 802 -4.58 -34.05 29.62
N LEU A 803 -4.68 -34.12 28.27
CA LEU A 803 -3.54 -34.02 27.37
C LEU A 803 -2.78 -32.70 27.52
N MET A 804 -3.47 -31.56 27.50
CA MET A 804 -2.86 -30.23 27.62
C MET A 804 -2.15 -30.02 28.96
N ARG A 805 -2.69 -30.57 30.06
CA ARG A 805 -2.05 -30.52 31.39
C ARG A 805 -0.72 -31.26 31.44
N LYS A 806 -0.51 -32.33 30.65
CA LYS A 806 0.79 -33.04 30.57
C LYS A 806 1.94 -32.11 30.18
N TRP A 807 1.67 -31.03 29.45
CA TRP A 807 2.66 -30.05 28.99
C TRP A 807 2.47 -28.66 29.62
N GLY A 808 1.76 -28.58 30.75
CA GLY A 808 1.57 -27.33 31.50
C GLY A 808 0.58 -26.33 30.90
N MET A 809 -0.24 -26.72 29.92
CA MET A 809 -1.16 -25.83 29.20
C MET A 809 -2.61 -25.94 29.73
N GLN A 810 -3.44 -24.95 29.40
CA GLN A 810 -4.85 -24.87 29.78
C GLN A 810 -5.78 -24.81 28.56
N PHE A 811 -6.86 -25.59 28.60
CA PHE A 811 -7.96 -25.58 27.61
C PHE A 811 -8.90 -24.38 27.88
N PRO A 812 -9.48 -23.71 26.86
CA PRO A 812 -9.46 -24.04 25.42
C PRO A 812 -8.38 -23.35 24.58
N ARG A 813 -7.55 -22.45 25.12
CA ARG A 813 -6.51 -21.75 24.32
C ARG A 813 -5.23 -21.39 25.09
N GLN A 814 -4.14 -22.04 24.73
CA GLN A 814 -2.80 -21.43 24.58
C GLN A 814 -2.04 -22.14 23.44
N TRP A 815 -1.06 -21.46 22.85
CA TRP A 815 -0.12 -22.03 21.87
C TRP A 815 1.20 -22.33 22.60
N TRP A 816 1.84 -23.47 22.31
CA TRP A 816 3.26 -23.64 22.65
C TRP A 816 4.10 -23.77 21.39
N VAL A 817 4.84 -22.71 21.07
CA VAL A 817 5.99 -22.76 20.18
C VAL A 817 7.17 -23.21 21.02
N GLY A 818 7.76 -24.36 20.66
CA GLY A 818 8.86 -24.95 21.42
C GLY A 818 10.14 -24.14 21.34
N GLY A 819 10.42 -23.38 22.40
CA GLY A 819 11.69 -22.67 22.60
C GLY A 819 12.26 -22.90 24.00
N ARG A 820 13.57 -22.73 24.10
CA ARG A 820 14.26 -22.23 25.30
C ARG A 820 14.90 -20.92 24.89
#